data_AF-A0A7V7DW41-F1
#
_entry.id   AF-A0A7V7DW41-F1
#
_cell.length_a   1.000
_cell.length_b   1.000
_cell.length_c   1.000
_cell.angle_alpha   90.00
_cell.angle_beta   90.00
_cell.angle_gamma   90.00
#
_symmetry.space_group_name_H-M   'P 1'
#
loop_
_entity.id
_entity.type
_entity.pdbx_description
1 polymer ?
#
loop_
_entity_poly.entity_id
_entity_poly.type
_entity_poly.pdbx_seq_one_letter_code
_entity_poly.pdbx_strand_id
1 'polypeptide(L)'
;MWQSRILLLAFLAGVYPGIIESKAGQIKEVYPGKEWETRRPDEAGLEARKLKALSDYADGFGCVVRHGYLVYTWGDASRRKDVASAVKPVYTHFLLAAVEQGKLKSVEEPVAKFEPGLNSLNKSLGYKDRKITFRHVCNQISCYGVGEQPGRAFDYSDYNMALLFDALFLRVYGSTWKTVDADILRPKLTKVLQCQDNPTFMAFGTGNRPGRLAISPRDFARFGLLYLRKGKWKGKQLISAKHATLAVTSPLPTSIPRTKGKSAEMIRGQRSIGGGNNQCDHNGNYSFAWWINGVGRDGKRNWPDVPADVYGCFGHGDIRAMVVMSSLDLIVSWNDTKIRGNKMVNQALKLLVEAASSNPKNPSSKRSKSGGEDFGKREGFMWKCLEWSVDRVSCSGNLFDVVATVSFTHSGSGEKRVTEMFYDGDKMWKFRFTGTRTGKWAFTTKSEVPDLDGRSGTVTIKPNPNPNIKGFLTTHGNKFAIQVGNEGKLKAYRFNAYMNGRRFPRWESFEKFGDRKMVLAYLDDAGKHGFDTIFVHVNNNWFNLGTPRYTDHKSRNPDPKTFEILEKVIATVRKRGGRVHIWAWGDEARKWTPIGVGGKNGEPDKRLQRYIAARLGPLPGWTMGYGFDLQEWTNEEDLRQWAEYLHKHMGWGHLLCGRGRANTELDVISYSRYDVRKYEQILKDLNSDRKRPHLYEERHTYLRNGDLSMDGTRRFLWKLTMTGGMGCFWGFYPKSKYPYPKPQQLHCASEFWKGRFLLDMSPDNSLTDGYCLKASDRKHYVFYKEDADSIRMDLSKLAGKDEAVAVDAKKEYKESRFGALGRKKHVWKAPYVSDWAIAVGNFGSGKRTDLSENPVRGSEARKGQIIVAGDHPQWLKRKGGRPFFMCGPGDPEDFLYRGKLNPDGTRDGDQMKLIEKLKGTGANCIYLMAVRSHGGDGDKTHNLFVNNNHAKGINVKVLEQWEVWFTEMDNNGIVIYFFFYDDSARIWSTGNQVDKGERDFIYTIVDRFEHHKNLIWCIAEEYQEAFSAKRVKNIAAQIRAADDYDHVIAVHKLSGLDFCEFADEPNIDQFAIQYNKSSADVLHGGMVRAWREAKGRYNLNMSEAADFGTGEEARRKSWACAMGGAYVMILRMDIATTKESDLRDCGRLVRFFESTNFNEMSPNDKLGYDGTKYVLALPGNSYIAYTPALKGKIGLRDMTAGTYEFYWFDCVTGKQVRQAKVNVDAGNQTWSKPRGIGNELAVYIRCAEE
;
A
#
# COMPACT_ATOMS: atom_id res chain seq x y z
N MET A 1 42.64 62.78 -11.99
CA MET A 1 42.95 63.12 -13.40
C MET A 1 42.81 61.87 -14.27
N TRP A 2 41.83 61.88 -15.17
CA TRP A 2 41.77 61.23 -16.49
C TRP A 2 41.99 59.69 -16.68
N GLN A 3 40.85 59.00 -16.90
CA GLN A 3 40.48 58.10 -18.02
C GLN A 3 41.36 56.92 -18.54
N SER A 4 40.73 55.73 -18.54
CA SER A 4 40.47 54.80 -19.67
C SER A 4 41.49 53.78 -20.23
N ARG A 5 41.05 52.49 -20.21
CA ARG A 5 41.11 51.40 -21.26
C ARG A 5 42.50 50.78 -21.62
N ILE A 6 42.71 49.48 -21.93
CA ILE A 6 41.96 48.20 -21.99
C ILE A 6 42.97 47.04 -22.33
N LEU A 7 42.62 45.79 -21.96
CA LEU A 7 42.96 44.44 -22.54
C LEU A 7 44.06 43.49 -21.94
N LEU A 8 43.52 42.52 -21.19
CA LEU A 8 43.86 41.15 -20.72
C LEU A 8 45.19 40.49 -21.16
N LEU A 9 46.10 39.98 -20.28
CA LEU A 9 46.08 39.05 -19.11
C LEU A 9 45.78 37.56 -19.44
N ALA A 10 46.53 36.56 -18.98
CA ALA A 10 47.67 36.56 -18.05
C ALA A 10 48.52 35.29 -18.17
N PHE A 11 49.79 35.46 -17.81
CA PHE A 11 50.90 34.51 -17.81
C PHE A 11 51.41 34.35 -16.36
N LEU A 12 52.25 33.32 -16.15
CA LEU A 12 53.22 33.08 -15.04
C LEU A 12 52.71 32.17 -13.90
N ALA A 13 53.21 30.92 -13.75
CA ALA A 13 54.56 30.45 -13.33
C ALA A 13 54.79 30.74 -11.82
N GLY A 14 55.34 29.92 -10.94
CA GLY A 14 55.96 28.58 -10.81
C GLY A 14 56.35 28.49 -9.30
N VAL A 15 56.38 27.33 -8.61
CA VAL A 15 57.54 26.45 -8.30
C VAL A 15 57.03 25.36 -7.31
N TYR A 16 57.71 24.19 -7.28
CA TYR A 16 57.78 23.08 -6.28
C TYR A 16 57.12 21.72 -6.63
N PRO A 17 57.68 20.57 -6.17
CA PRO A 17 58.55 19.69 -6.97
C PRO A 17 57.95 18.31 -7.29
N GLY A 18 58.52 17.65 -8.30
CA GLY A 18 58.61 16.19 -8.47
C GLY A 18 57.37 15.35 -8.15
N ILE A 19 56.41 15.26 -9.09
CA ILE A 19 55.39 14.21 -9.07
C ILE A 19 55.82 13.10 -10.02
N ILE A 20 56.13 11.94 -9.43
CA ILE A 20 56.20 10.64 -10.08
C ILE A 20 54.87 10.43 -10.80
N GLU A 21 54.89 10.33 -12.13
CA GLU A 21 53.76 9.83 -12.92
C GLU A 21 53.42 8.40 -12.47
N SER A 22 52.41 8.26 -11.62
CA SER A 22 51.79 6.97 -11.39
C SER A 22 51.05 6.59 -12.67
N LYS A 23 51.58 5.64 -13.44
CA LYS A 23 50.82 4.91 -14.47
C LYS A 23 49.53 4.40 -13.84
N ALA A 24 48.40 5.01 -14.20
CA ALA A 24 47.08 4.45 -13.95
C ALA A 24 47.03 3.07 -14.61
N GLY A 25 46.88 2.01 -13.81
CA GLY A 25 46.79 0.64 -14.33
C GLY A 25 45.64 0.54 -15.35
N GLN A 26 45.96 0.15 -16.58
CA GLN A 26 44.96 -0.20 -17.59
C GLN A 26 44.09 -1.34 -17.05
N ILE A 27 42.80 -1.05 -16.81
CA ILE A 27 41.80 -2.10 -16.59
C ILE A 27 41.70 -2.90 -17.90
N LYS A 28 42.09 -4.17 -17.87
CA LYS A 28 42.02 -5.07 -19.01
C LYS A 28 40.56 -5.21 -19.47
N GLU A 29 40.26 -4.87 -20.73
CA GLU A 29 38.91 -5.03 -21.28
C GLU A 29 38.53 -6.52 -21.35
N VAL A 30 37.46 -6.90 -20.65
CA VAL A 30 36.96 -8.28 -20.61
C VAL A 30 35.83 -8.45 -21.62
N TYR A 31 35.90 -9.54 -22.38
CA TYR A 31 34.87 -9.95 -23.33
C TYR A 31 34.43 -11.37 -22.99
N PRO A 32 33.13 -11.68 -22.96
CA PRO A 32 32.64 -13.01 -22.60
C PRO A 32 33.12 -14.07 -23.59
N GLY A 33 33.33 -15.29 -23.10
CA GLY A 33 33.55 -16.48 -23.91
C GLY A 33 32.27 -16.97 -24.60
N LYS A 34 32.30 -18.24 -25.02
CA LYS A 34 31.09 -18.96 -25.42
C LYS A 34 30.06 -18.89 -24.29
N GLU A 35 30.50 -19.15 -23.06
CA GLU A 35 29.72 -18.85 -21.86
C GLU A 35 30.13 -17.48 -21.28
N TRP A 36 29.17 -16.79 -20.66
CA TRP A 36 29.48 -15.58 -19.88
C TRP A 36 30.35 -15.94 -18.68
N GLU A 37 31.44 -15.21 -18.51
CA GLU A 37 32.15 -15.21 -17.22
C GLU A 37 31.31 -14.41 -16.23
N THR A 38 30.99 -15.02 -15.10
CA THR A 38 30.15 -14.41 -14.06
C THR A 38 31.00 -13.79 -12.98
N ARG A 39 30.59 -12.61 -12.51
CA ARG A 39 31.10 -12.02 -11.27
C ARG A 39 29.93 -11.76 -10.35
N ARG A 40 30.17 -11.79 -9.06
CA ARG A 40 29.11 -11.48 -8.12
C ARG A 40 28.98 -9.94 -8.01
N PRO A 41 27.80 -9.34 -7.71
CA PRO A 41 27.59 -7.88 -7.60
C PRO A 41 28.74 -7.03 -7.03
N ASP A 42 29.17 -7.18 -5.78
CA ASP A 42 30.29 -6.39 -5.22
C ASP A 42 31.69 -6.67 -5.81
N GLU A 43 31.94 -7.82 -6.46
CA GLU A 43 33.21 -8.00 -7.20
C GLU A 43 33.26 -7.15 -8.47
N ALA A 44 32.09 -6.72 -8.93
CA ALA A 44 31.93 -5.71 -9.96
C ALA A 44 31.56 -4.35 -9.35
N GLY A 45 31.69 -4.15 -8.03
CA GLY A 45 31.38 -2.89 -7.36
C GLY A 45 29.89 -2.50 -7.34
N LEU A 46 28.97 -3.48 -7.40
CA LEU A 46 27.52 -3.26 -7.36
C LEU A 46 26.88 -3.75 -6.05
N GLU A 47 25.94 -2.98 -5.50
CA GLU A 47 25.16 -3.37 -4.32
C GLU A 47 24.04 -4.37 -4.68
N ALA A 48 24.18 -5.63 -4.25
CA ALA A 48 23.23 -6.70 -4.57
C ALA A 48 21.78 -6.39 -4.15
N ARG A 49 21.55 -5.67 -3.05
CA ARG A 49 20.20 -5.28 -2.60
C ARG A 49 19.51 -4.35 -3.59
N LYS A 50 20.24 -3.42 -4.18
CA LYS A 50 19.71 -2.51 -5.21
C LYS A 50 19.44 -3.25 -6.51
N LEU A 51 20.25 -4.24 -6.87
CA LEU A 51 19.97 -5.13 -8.01
C LEU A 51 18.74 -6.02 -7.77
N LYS A 52 18.53 -6.50 -6.53
CA LYS A 52 17.31 -7.22 -6.14
C LYS A 52 16.08 -6.31 -6.18
N ALA A 53 16.20 -5.08 -5.70
CA ALA A 53 15.15 -4.08 -5.82
C ALA A 53 14.82 -3.79 -7.29
N LEU A 54 15.85 -3.72 -8.16
CA LEU A 54 15.68 -3.61 -9.61
C LEU A 54 14.90 -4.81 -10.16
N SER A 55 15.27 -6.06 -9.84
CA SER A 55 14.52 -7.23 -10.37
C SER A 55 13.11 -7.34 -9.81
N ASP A 56 12.87 -7.00 -8.55
CA ASP A 56 11.52 -7.00 -7.96
C ASP A 56 10.64 -5.90 -8.57
N TYR A 57 11.27 -4.77 -8.90
CA TYR A 57 10.66 -3.68 -9.63
C TYR A 57 10.46 -4.01 -11.12
N ALA A 58 11.34 -4.80 -11.72
CA ALA A 58 11.26 -5.18 -13.13
C ALA A 58 10.27 -6.32 -13.35
N ASP A 59 10.24 -7.32 -12.48
CA ASP A 59 9.62 -8.63 -12.75
C ASP A 59 10.15 -9.25 -14.08
N GLY A 60 9.53 -10.32 -14.57
CA GLY A 60 9.92 -10.94 -15.84
C GLY A 60 11.31 -11.58 -15.78
N PHE A 61 12.15 -11.37 -16.79
CA PHE A 61 13.51 -11.93 -16.81
C PHE A 61 14.53 -11.01 -17.49
N GLY A 62 15.76 -11.01 -16.98
CA GLY A 62 16.80 -10.11 -17.45
C GLY A 62 18.15 -10.33 -16.79
N CYS A 63 19.11 -9.48 -17.14
CA CYS A 63 20.46 -9.51 -16.63
C CYS A 63 21.12 -8.14 -16.54
N VAL A 64 22.12 -8.04 -15.68
CA VAL A 64 23.05 -6.90 -15.53
C VAL A 64 24.45 -7.39 -15.84
N VAL A 65 25.16 -6.65 -16.67
CA VAL A 65 26.57 -6.85 -17.04
C VAL A 65 27.36 -5.64 -16.57
N ARG A 66 28.53 -5.85 -15.97
CA ARG A 66 29.45 -4.76 -15.63
C ARG A 66 30.90 -5.19 -15.82
N HIS A 67 31.72 -4.31 -16.38
CA HIS A 67 33.12 -4.59 -16.70
C HIS A 67 33.33 -5.82 -17.59
N GLY A 68 32.35 -6.14 -18.44
CA GLY A 68 32.39 -7.31 -19.33
C GLY A 68 32.02 -8.65 -18.67
N TYR A 69 31.57 -8.63 -17.41
CA TYR A 69 31.10 -9.82 -16.68
C TYR A 69 29.58 -9.83 -16.55
N LEU A 70 28.97 -11.02 -16.54
CA LEU A 70 27.56 -11.18 -16.18
C LEU A 70 27.45 -11.13 -14.66
N VAL A 71 26.81 -10.10 -14.13
CA VAL A 71 26.87 -9.77 -12.69
C VAL A 71 25.62 -10.17 -11.93
N TYR A 72 24.46 -10.06 -12.58
CA TYR A 72 23.19 -10.36 -11.95
C TYR A 72 22.19 -10.84 -13.00
N THR A 73 21.36 -11.81 -12.66
CA THR A 73 20.29 -12.33 -13.51
C THR A 73 19.04 -12.52 -12.69
N TRP A 74 17.88 -12.28 -13.28
CA TRP A 74 16.60 -12.65 -12.70
C TRP A 74 15.72 -13.33 -13.74
N GLY A 75 14.87 -14.25 -13.30
CA GLY A 75 14.15 -15.15 -14.20
C GLY A 75 15.10 -15.95 -15.11
N ASP A 76 14.61 -16.36 -16.28
CA ASP A 76 15.42 -17.09 -17.26
C ASP A 76 16.06 -16.12 -18.28
N ALA A 77 17.25 -15.61 -17.94
CA ALA A 77 18.02 -14.71 -18.80
C ALA A 77 18.55 -15.36 -20.10
N SER A 78 18.41 -16.69 -20.27
CA SER A 78 18.71 -17.42 -21.50
C SER A 78 17.50 -17.51 -22.44
N ARG A 79 16.30 -17.22 -21.94
CA ARG A 79 15.07 -17.36 -22.72
C ARG A 79 15.00 -16.37 -23.86
N ARG A 80 14.96 -16.89 -25.09
CA ARG A 80 14.78 -16.10 -26.30
C ARG A 80 13.31 -15.66 -26.45
N LYS A 81 13.09 -14.36 -26.67
CA LYS A 81 11.77 -13.78 -27.03
C LYS A 81 11.93 -12.69 -28.08
N ASP A 82 10.85 -12.40 -28.83
CA ASP A 82 10.77 -11.24 -29.71
C ASP A 82 11.01 -9.95 -28.91
N VAL A 83 12.09 -9.22 -29.19
CA VAL A 83 12.44 -7.97 -28.48
C VAL A 83 11.72 -6.74 -29.04
N ALA A 84 10.83 -6.96 -29.99
CA ALA A 84 10.08 -5.93 -30.64
C ALA A 84 10.91 -4.78 -31.24
N SER A 85 10.49 -3.54 -31.05
CA SER A 85 11.16 -2.36 -31.62
C SER A 85 12.59 -2.16 -31.09
N ALA A 86 13.01 -2.90 -30.05
CA ALA A 86 14.41 -2.91 -29.62
C ALA A 86 15.34 -3.55 -30.67
N VAL A 87 14.82 -4.20 -31.72
CA VAL A 87 15.63 -4.72 -32.84
C VAL A 87 16.30 -3.63 -33.69
N LYS A 88 15.71 -2.43 -33.76
CA LYS A 88 16.06 -1.41 -34.77
C LYS A 88 17.57 -1.03 -34.78
N PRO A 89 18.26 -0.91 -33.63
CA PRO A 89 19.73 -0.77 -33.58
C PRO A 89 20.54 -1.84 -34.28
N VAL A 90 20.05 -3.08 -34.33
CA VAL A 90 20.73 -4.17 -35.03
C VAL A 90 20.67 -3.93 -36.54
N TYR A 91 19.58 -3.37 -37.06
CA TYR A 91 19.51 -2.96 -38.47
C TYR A 91 20.49 -1.83 -38.77
N THR A 92 20.56 -0.83 -37.89
CA THR A 92 21.47 0.32 -38.11
C THR A 92 22.94 -0.05 -37.97
N HIS A 93 23.27 -1.04 -37.13
CA HIS A 93 24.59 -1.67 -37.13
C HIS A 93 24.96 -2.20 -38.52
N PHE A 94 24.07 -2.98 -39.14
CA PHE A 94 24.30 -3.53 -40.49
C PHE A 94 24.28 -2.48 -41.59
N LEU A 95 23.51 -1.39 -41.43
CA LEU A 95 23.51 -0.26 -42.35
C LEU A 95 24.87 0.43 -42.36
N LEU A 96 25.40 0.77 -41.19
CA LEU A 96 26.70 1.41 -41.05
C LEU A 96 27.83 0.48 -41.50
N ALA A 97 27.72 -0.83 -41.21
CA ALA A 97 28.65 -1.82 -41.73
C ALA A 97 28.61 -1.94 -43.26
N ALA A 98 27.44 -1.77 -43.90
CA ALA A 98 27.33 -1.77 -45.35
C ALA A 98 28.05 -0.57 -45.98
N VAL A 99 28.01 0.59 -45.31
CA VAL A 99 28.78 1.77 -45.71
C VAL A 99 30.28 1.52 -45.58
N GLU A 100 30.74 0.96 -44.45
CA GLU A 100 32.16 0.63 -44.25
C GLU A 100 32.68 -0.42 -45.25
N GLN A 101 31.81 -1.33 -45.71
CA GLN A 101 32.13 -2.35 -46.70
C GLN A 101 31.99 -1.86 -48.15
N GLY A 102 31.65 -0.58 -48.38
CA GLY A 102 31.43 -0.02 -49.72
C GLY A 102 30.20 -0.56 -50.45
N LYS A 103 29.31 -1.31 -49.76
CA LYS A 103 28.02 -1.78 -50.32
C LYS A 103 27.02 -0.63 -50.47
N LEU A 104 27.17 0.40 -49.64
CA LEU A 104 26.49 1.69 -49.76
C LEU A 104 27.54 2.79 -49.80
N LYS A 105 27.35 3.81 -50.64
CA LYS A 105 28.27 4.95 -50.72
C LYS A 105 28.25 5.77 -49.43
N SER A 106 27.06 5.97 -48.86
CA SER A 106 26.86 6.62 -47.58
C SER A 106 25.43 6.38 -47.09
N VAL A 107 25.12 6.83 -45.87
CA VAL A 107 23.72 6.86 -45.39
C VAL A 107 22.84 7.89 -46.13
N GLU A 108 23.42 8.80 -46.92
CA GLU A 108 22.65 9.72 -47.76
C GLU A 108 22.17 9.10 -49.07
N GLU A 109 22.58 7.86 -49.38
CA GLU A 109 22.18 7.22 -50.62
C GLU A 109 20.65 7.02 -50.67
N PRO A 110 19.97 7.38 -51.78
CA PRO A 110 18.52 7.23 -51.90
C PRO A 110 18.10 5.76 -51.83
N VAL A 111 17.09 5.47 -51.01
CA VAL A 111 16.51 4.12 -50.90
C VAL A 111 15.85 3.69 -52.21
N ALA A 112 15.35 4.65 -52.99
CA ALA A 112 14.72 4.41 -54.30
C ALA A 112 15.64 3.73 -55.33
N LYS A 113 16.96 3.75 -55.13
CA LYS A 113 17.91 2.97 -55.94
C LYS A 113 17.77 1.46 -55.74
N PHE A 114 17.35 1.05 -54.54
CA PHE A 114 17.20 -0.35 -54.15
C PHE A 114 15.73 -0.78 -54.09
N GLU A 115 14.81 0.16 -53.93
CA GLU A 115 13.36 -0.03 -54.02
C GLU A 115 12.75 0.98 -55.01
N PRO A 116 12.81 0.70 -56.33
CA PRO A 116 12.35 1.63 -57.37
C PRO A 116 10.88 2.03 -57.26
N GLY A 117 10.05 1.24 -56.57
CA GLY A 117 8.64 1.56 -56.33
C GLY A 117 8.42 2.90 -55.62
N LEU A 118 9.41 3.40 -54.87
CA LEU A 118 9.35 4.72 -54.23
C LEU A 118 9.31 5.89 -55.23
N ASN A 119 9.77 5.70 -56.47
CA ASN A 119 9.83 6.77 -57.47
C ASN A 119 8.46 7.22 -57.98
N SER A 120 7.44 6.36 -57.88
CA SER A 120 6.09 6.61 -58.44
C SER A 120 5.06 7.03 -57.40
N LEU A 121 5.36 6.94 -56.09
CA LEU A 121 4.41 7.21 -55.02
C LEU A 121 4.09 8.70 -54.85
N ASN A 122 2.88 8.99 -54.38
CA ASN A 122 2.49 10.30 -53.86
C ASN A 122 2.75 11.45 -54.85
N LYS A 123 2.29 11.30 -56.10
CA LYS A 123 2.41 12.32 -57.17
C LYS A 123 1.92 13.70 -56.72
N SER A 124 0.78 13.77 -56.01
CA SER A 124 0.21 15.01 -55.47
C SER A 124 1.08 15.70 -54.40
N LEU A 125 2.03 14.98 -53.81
CA LEU A 125 3.02 15.51 -52.86
C LEU A 125 4.40 15.71 -53.53
N GLY A 126 4.44 15.74 -54.87
CA GLY A 126 5.65 15.99 -55.65
C GLY A 126 6.63 14.81 -55.69
N TYR A 127 6.12 13.58 -55.60
CA TYR A 127 6.92 12.35 -55.53
C TYR A 127 7.92 12.38 -54.38
N LYS A 128 7.45 12.75 -53.18
CA LYS A 128 8.33 13.00 -52.03
C LYS A 128 9.21 11.79 -51.66
N ASP A 129 8.70 10.57 -51.85
CA ASP A 129 9.34 9.34 -51.35
C ASP A 129 10.59 8.95 -52.16
N ARG A 130 10.75 9.44 -53.39
CA ARG A 130 12.00 9.30 -54.16
C ARG A 130 13.22 9.97 -53.50
N LYS A 131 12.97 10.89 -52.56
CA LYS A 131 14.00 11.62 -51.79
C LYS A 131 14.35 10.94 -50.46
N ILE A 132 13.74 9.81 -50.13
CA ILE A 132 14.07 9.07 -48.91
C ILE A 132 15.49 8.50 -49.01
N THR A 133 16.31 8.76 -48.01
CA THR A 133 17.69 8.23 -47.88
C THR A 133 17.74 7.22 -46.75
N PHE A 134 18.79 6.40 -46.68
CA PHE A 134 18.97 5.48 -45.56
C PHE A 134 19.08 6.21 -44.20
N ARG A 135 19.63 7.42 -44.16
CA ARG A 135 19.65 8.29 -42.98
C ARG A 135 18.24 8.63 -42.53
N HIS A 136 17.38 9.02 -43.48
CA HIS A 136 15.99 9.34 -43.17
C HIS A 136 15.27 8.14 -42.55
N VAL A 137 15.47 6.95 -43.13
CA VAL A 137 14.82 5.73 -42.64
C VAL A 137 15.34 5.33 -41.26
N CYS A 138 16.66 5.29 -41.04
CA CYS A 138 17.21 4.83 -39.76
C CYS A 138 16.92 5.78 -38.58
N ASN A 139 16.77 7.07 -38.86
CA ASN A 139 16.37 8.07 -37.85
C ASN A 139 14.85 8.26 -37.76
N GLN A 140 14.03 7.47 -38.47
CA GLN A 140 12.56 7.59 -38.43
C GLN A 140 12.06 8.97 -38.87
N ILE A 141 12.75 9.63 -39.81
CA ILE A 141 12.36 10.93 -40.40
C ILE A 141 12.12 10.80 -41.91
N SER A 142 11.92 9.59 -42.44
CA SER A 142 11.56 9.38 -43.85
C SER A 142 10.17 9.88 -44.20
N CYS A 143 9.29 9.96 -43.20
CA CYS A 143 7.87 10.21 -43.38
C CYS A 143 7.25 9.23 -44.38
N TYR A 144 7.77 8.00 -44.46
CA TYR A 144 7.26 6.97 -45.35
C TYR A 144 5.86 6.51 -44.89
N GLY A 145 4.86 6.68 -45.76
CA GLY A 145 3.46 6.41 -45.45
C GLY A 145 2.73 7.54 -44.70
N VAL A 146 3.36 8.70 -44.50
CA VAL A 146 2.72 9.93 -44.01
C VAL A 146 3.06 11.14 -44.90
N GLY A 147 2.26 12.21 -44.84
CA GLY A 147 2.27 13.28 -45.84
C GLY A 147 3.48 14.22 -45.85
N GLU A 148 4.27 14.29 -44.78
CA GLU A 148 5.42 15.20 -44.71
C GLU A 148 6.58 14.79 -45.63
N GLN A 149 7.38 15.78 -46.05
CA GLN A 149 8.60 15.53 -46.83
C GLN A 149 9.66 14.83 -45.97
N PRO A 150 10.49 13.95 -46.54
CA PRO A 150 11.61 13.33 -45.82
C PRO A 150 12.49 14.40 -45.13
N GLY A 151 12.84 14.14 -43.87
CA GLY A 151 13.62 15.02 -43.00
C GLY A 151 12.81 16.09 -42.27
N ARG A 152 11.51 16.26 -42.55
CA ARG A 152 10.71 17.36 -41.98
C ARG A 152 9.90 17.00 -40.75
N ALA A 153 9.65 15.72 -40.49
CA ALA A 153 8.97 15.28 -39.29
C ALA A 153 9.49 13.92 -38.83
N PHE A 154 9.38 13.64 -37.54
CA PHE A 154 9.65 12.35 -36.95
C PHE A 154 8.40 11.49 -36.95
N ASP A 155 8.54 10.29 -37.47
CA ASP A 155 7.49 9.28 -37.58
C ASP A 155 8.05 7.93 -37.11
N TYR A 156 7.83 7.57 -35.83
CA TYR A 156 8.25 6.27 -35.32
C TYR A 156 7.40 5.15 -35.94
N SER A 157 7.89 4.60 -37.06
CA SER A 157 7.14 3.74 -37.95
C SER A 157 7.75 2.35 -38.06
N ASP A 158 6.88 1.33 -38.05
CA ASP A 158 7.27 -0.06 -38.33
C ASP A 158 7.15 -0.42 -39.83
N TYR A 159 6.39 0.35 -40.62
CA TYR A 159 6.42 0.26 -42.08
C TYR A 159 7.75 0.78 -42.63
N ASN A 160 8.23 1.90 -42.11
CA ASN A 160 9.56 2.44 -42.40
C ASN A 160 10.67 1.43 -42.05
N MET A 161 10.54 0.69 -40.95
CA MET A 161 11.53 -0.32 -40.57
C MET A 161 11.43 -1.62 -41.39
N ALA A 162 10.25 -1.96 -41.91
CA ALA A 162 10.13 -3.01 -42.91
C ALA A 162 10.84 -2.61 -44.22
N LEU A 163 10.64 -1.37 -44.68
CA LEU A 163 11.34 -0.81 -45.83
C LEU A 163 12.87 -0.82 -45.62
N LEU A 164 13.34 -0.44 -44.43
CA LEU A 164 14.77 -0.53 -44.08
C LEU A 164 15.27 -1.96 -44.22
N PHE A 165 14.55 -2.91 -43.62
CA PHE A 165 14.97 -4.30 -43.60
C PHE A 165 15.04 -4.88 -45.02
N ASP A 166 14.01 -4.64 -45.83
CA ASP A 166 13.93 -5.21 -47.18
C ASP A 166 14.98 -4.57 -48.11
N ALA A 167 15.12 -3.24 -48.09
CA ALA A 167 16.14 -2.55 -48.88
C ALA A 167 17.56 -2.95 -48.44
N LEU A 168 17.83 -3.02 -47.14
CA LEU A 168 19.17 -3.34 -46.64
C LEU A 168 19.51 -4.82 -46.80
N PHE A 169 18.73 -5.73 -46.22
CA PHE A 169 19.11 -7.14 -46.15
C PHE A 169 18.82 -7.89 -47.45
N LEU A 170 17.71 -7.58 -48.14
CA LEU A 170 17.35 -8.31 -49.36
C LEU A 170 17.98 -7.74 -50.61
N ARG A 171 18.14 -6.41 -50.69
CA ARG A 171 18.69 -5.75 -51.89
C ARG A 171 20.17 -5.44 -51.76
N VAL A 172 20.59 -4.69 -50.73
CA VAL A 172 22.00 -4.29 -50.56
C VAL A 172 22.90 -5.49 -50.21
N TYR A 173 22.46 -6.35 -49.29
CA TYR A 173 23.20 -7.56 -48.94
C TYR A 173 22.86 -8.77 -49.81
N GLY A 174 21.73 -8.76 -50.53
CA GLY A 174 21.35 -9.80 -51.48
C GLY A 174 20.82 -11.10 -50.86
N SER A 175 20.28 -11.05 -49.64
CA SER A 175 19.74 -12.23 -48.94
C SER A 175 18.25 -12.45 -49.22
N THR A 176 17.69 -13.56 -48.76
CA THR A 176 16.24 -13.77 -48.63
C THR A 176 15.81 -13.74 -47.17
N TRP A 177 14.51 -13.67 -46.87
CA TRP A 177 14.02 -13.87 -45.49
C TRP A 177 14.39 -15.24 -44.92
N LYS A 178 14.46 -16.28 -45.76
CA LYS A 178 14.84 -17.64 -45.34
C LYS A 178 16.32 -17.73 -44.97
N THR A 179 17.17 -16.97 -45.66
CA THR A 179 18.63 -17.12 -45.56
C THR A 179 19.32 -16.02 -44.75
N VAL A 180 18.62 -14.93 -44.40
CA VAL A 180 19.21 -13.75 -43.71
C VAL A 180 19.92 -14.09 -42.40
N ASP A 181 19.42 -15.08 -41.66
CA ASP A 181 20.08 -15.51 -40.42
C ASP A 181 21.40 -16.23 -40.71
N ALA A 182 21.43 -17.11 -41.72
CA ALA A 182 22.59 -17.90 -42.10
C ALA A 182 23.65 -17.09 -42.87
N ASP A 183 23.21 -16.18 -43.75
CA ASP A 183 24.07 -15.40 -44.65
C ASP A 183 24.64 -14.16 -43.97
N ILE A 184 23.88 -13.57 -43.02
CA ILE A 184 24.16 -12.24 -42.47
C ILE A 184 24.22 -12.27 -40.95
N LEU A 185 23.10 -12.46 -40.25
CA LEU A 185 23.03 -12.25 -38.79
C LEU A 185 24.04 -13.12 -38.04
N ARG A 186 24.08 -14.42 -38.34
CA ARG A 186 24.95 -15.38 -37.69
C ARG A 186 26.44 -15.16 -38.00
N PRO A 187 26.89 -15.21 -39.26
CA PRO A 187 28.33 -15.12 -39.57
C PRO A 187 28.92 -13.74 -39.29
N LYS A 188 28.14 -12.66 -39.43
CA LYS A 188 28.66 -11.29 -39.28
C LYS A 188 28.48 -10.69 -37.89
N LEU A 189 27.55 -11.19 -37.07
CA LEU A 189 27.29 -10.64 -35.74
C LEU A 189 27.22 -11.71 -34.65
N THR A 190 26.19 -12.56 -34.62
CA THR A 190 25.91 -13.36 -33.40
C THR A 190 26.95 -14.45 -33.13
N LYS A 191 27.53 -15.07 -34.17
CA LYS A 191 28.67 -16.00 -34.01
C LYS A 191 29.93 -15.27 -33.55
N VAL A 192 30.15 -14.04 -34.02
CA VAL A 192 31.31 -13.21 -33.67
C VAL A 192 31.24 -12.78 -32.21
N LEU A 193 30.05 -12.37 -31.76
CA LEU A 193 29.77 -12.03 -30.36
C LEU A 193 29.66 -13.25 -29.43
N GLN A 194 29.70 -14.46 -30.00
CA GLN A 194 29.57 -15.73 -29.26
C GLN A 194 28.23 -15.81 -28.52
N CYS A 195 27.14 -15.38 -29.18
CA CYS A 195 25.78 -15.53 -28.66
C CYS A 195 25.44 -17.01 -28.43
N GLN A 196 24.86 -17.30 -27.27
CA GLN A 196 24.60 -18.65 -26.78
C GLN A 196 23.24 -19.20 -27.20
N ASP A 197 22.25 -18.31 -27.35
CA ASP A 197 20.83 -18.64 -27.42
C ASP A 197 20.29 -18.51 -28.86
N ASN A 198 21.20 -18.58 -29.84
CA ASN A 198 20.93 -18.61 -31.28
C ASN A 198 19.94 -17.51 -31.75
N PRO A 199 20.29 -16.21 -31.69
CA PRO A 199 19.36 -15.15 -32.09
C PRO A 199 18.94 -15.27 -33.57
N THR A 200 17.71 -14.87 -33.88
CA THR A 200 17.10 -15.01 -35.22
C THR A 200 16.25 -13.79 -35.58
N PHE A 201 16.33 -13.31 -36.83
CA PHE A 201 15.42 -12.31 -37.40
C PHE A 201 14.05 -12.88 -37.82
N MET A 202 13.83 -14.17 -37.63
CA MET A 202 12.59 -14.86 -37.95
C MET A 202 11.85 -15.28 -36.68
N ALA A 203 11.70 -14.36 -35.72
CA ALA A 203 11.00 -14.61 -34.45
C ALA A 203 9.60 -15.24 -34.62
N PHE A 204 8.92 -14.95 -35.73
CA PHE A 204 7.61 -15.48 -36.08
C PHE A 204 7.61 -16.24 -37.43
N GLY A 205 8.78 -16.62 -37.94
CA GLY A 205 8.94 -17.25 -39.26
C GLY A 205 8.82 -16.26 -40.44
N THR A 206 8.94 -16.78 -41.66
CA THR A 206 8.94 -15.95 -42.88
C THR A 206 7.55 -15.48 -43.31
N GLY A 207 6.48 -16.14 -42.83
CA GLY A 207 5.09 -15.80 -43.16
C GLY A 207 4.45 -14.75 -42.25
N ASN A 208 5.10 -14.37 -41.15
CA ASN A 208 4.57 -13.40 -40.19
C ASN A 208 5.70 -12.48 -39.73
N ARG A 209 5.62 -11.20 -40.12
CA ARG A 209 6.56 -10.13 -39.72
C ARG A 209 8.06 -10.52 -39.80
N PRO A 210 8.54 -10.97 -40.97
CA PRO A 210 9.97 -11.27 -41.16
C PRO A 210 10.84 -10.05 -40.83
N GLY A 211 11.97 -10.30 -40.17
CA GLY A 211 12.88 -9.28 -39.67
C GLY A 211 12.82 -9.08 -38.15
N ARG A 212 11.79 -9.60 -37.47
CA ARG A 212 11.68 -9.49 -36.01
C ARG A 212 12.71 -10.33 -35.28
N LEU A 213 13.47 -9.71 -34.39
CA LEU A 213 14.54 -10.35 -33.65
C LEU A 213 14.00 -11.07 -32.41
N ALA A 214 14.24 -12.38 -32.35
CA ALA A 214 14.18 -13.12 -31.10
C ALA A 214 15.60 -13.23 -30.53
N ILE A 215 15.83 -12.70 -29.32
CA ILE A 215 17.13 -12.74 -28.62
C ILE A 215 16.91 -12.84 -27.10
N SER A 216 17.82 -13.50 -26.39
CA SER A 216 17.79 -13.58 -24.92
C SER A 216 18.40 -12.32 -24.29
N PRO A 217 18.04 -11.95 -23.04
CA PRO A 217 18.66 -10.81 -22.36
C PRO A 217 20.20 -10.89 -22.31
N ARG A 218 20.76 -12.07 -22.03
CA ARG A 218 22.22 -12.24 -21.94
C ARG A 218 22.94 -12.11 -23.28
N ASP A 219 22.31 -12.51 -24.39
CA ASP A 219 22.88 -12.30 -25.72
C ASP A 219 22.67 -10.87 -26.20
N PHE A 220 21.57 -10.23 -25.81
CA PHE A 220 21.34 -8.84 -26.16
C PHE A 220 22.31 -7.89 -25.44
N ALA A 221 22.69 -8.24 -24.19
CA ALA A 221 23.75 -7.56 -23.47
C ALA A 221 25.13 -7.65 -24.16
N ARG A 222 25.42 -8.71 -24.92
CA ARG A 222 26.65 -8.79 -25.75
C ARG A 222 26.67 -7.74 -26.84
N PHE A 223 25.52 -7.49 -27.47
CA PHE A 223 25.38 -6.41 -28.45
C PHE A 223 25.54 -5.03 -27.79
N GLY A 224 25.00 -4.83 -26.59
CA GLY A 224 25.26 -3.64 -25.78
C GLY A 224 26.76 -3.43 -25.50
N LEU A 225 27.46 -4.51 -25.14
CA LEU A 225 28.89 -4.49 -24.82
C LEU A 225 29.75 -4.13 -26.03
N LEU A 226 29.37 -4.56 -27.24
CA LEU A 226 30.02 -4.12 -28.48
C LEU A 226 30.02 -2.60 -28.63
N TYR A 227 28.87 -1.94 -28.38
CA TYR A 227 28.77 -0.49 -28.48
C TYR A 227 29.43 0.23 -27.31
N LEU A 228 29.34 -0.33 -26.09
CA LEU A 228 30.08 0.15 -24.93
C LEU A 228 31.60 0.18 -25.19
N ARG A 229 32.11 -0.81 -25.94
CA ARG A 229 33.50 -0.91 -26.39
C ARG A 229 33.75 -0.27 -27.76
N LYS A 230 32.91 0.69 -28.16
CA LYS A 230 33.06 1.49 -29.39
C LYS A 230 33.28 0.64 -30.64
N GLY A 231 32.55 -0.48 -30.77
CA GLY A 231 32.59 -1.38 -31.91
C GLY A 231 33.73 -2.41 -31.91
N LYS A 232 34.52 -2.48 -30.83
CA LYS A 232 35.60 -3.46 -30.65
C LYS A 232 35.08 -4.71 -29.95
N TRP A 233 35.52 -5.89 -30.41
CA TRP A 233 35.24 -7.18 -29.80
C TRP A 233 36.47 -8.07 -29.84
N LYS A 234 37.01 -8.46 -28.67
CA LYS A 234 38.19 -9.35 -28.56
C LYS A 234 39.34 -8.97 -29.51
N GLY A 235 39.73 -7.69 -29.51
CA GLY A 235 40.81 -7.18 -30.35
C GLY A 235 40.44 -6.91 -31.82
N LYS A 236 39.26 -7.31 -32.28
CA LYS A 236 38.77 -7.04 -33.65
C LYS A 236 37.81 -5.86 -33.66
N GLN A 237 38.01 -4.91 -34.57
CA GLN A 237 37.04 -3.85 -34.83
C GLN A 237 35.93 -4.39 -35.75
N LEU A 238 34.68 -4.47 -35.26
CA LEU A 238 33.54 -5.00 -36.03
C LEU A 238 32.77 -3.91 -36.77
N ILE A 239 32.78 -2.71 -36.22
CA ILE A 239 32.24 -1.47 -36.81
C ILE A 239 33.13 -0.34 -36.29
N SER A 240 33.50 0.65 -37.09
CA SER A 240 34.43 1.70 -36.64
C SER A 240 33.96 2.42 -35.38
N ALA A 241 34.90 2.85 -34.54
CA ALA A 241 34.59 3.64 -33.35
C ALA A 241 33.80 4.92 -33.70
N LYS A 242 34.10 5.53 -34.84
CA LYS A 242 33.36 6.69 -35.37
C LYS A 242 31.87 6.37 -35.55
N HIS A 243 31.54 5.27 -36.22
CA HIS A 243 30.14 4.89 -36.45
C HIS A 243 29.45 4.36 -35.18
N ALA A 244 30.15 3.62 -34.32
CA ALA A 244 29.63 3.17 -33.04
C ALA A 244 29.25 4.36 -32.13
N THR A 245 30.12 5.38 -32.06
CA THR A 245 29.85 6.61 -31.31
C THR A 245 28.77 7.46 -31.97
N LEU A 246 28.81 7.64 -33.30
CA LEU A 246 27.79 8.38 -34.05
C LEU A 246 26.38 7.87 -33.75
N ALA A 247 26.21 6.54 -33.71
CA ALA A 247 24.91 5.92 -33.56
C ALA A 247 24.19 6.25 -32.24
N VAL A 248 24.94 6.62 -31.19
CA VAL A 248 24.43 6.83 -29.82
C VAL A 248 24.67 8.24 -29.29
N THR A 249 25.27 9.14 -30.08
CA THR A 249 25.60 10.51 -29.64
C THR A 249 25.11 11.60 -30.59
N SER A 250 24.40 11.25 -31.66
CA SER A 250 23.88 12.19 -32.66
C SER A 250 22.35 12.22 -32.65
N PRO A 251 21.70 12.80 -31.61
CA PRO A 251 20.24 12.89 -31.58
C PRO A 251 19.70 13.77 -32.69
N LEU A 252 18.45 13.53 -33.07
CA LEU A 252 17.69 14.43 -33.91
C LEU A 252 17.52 15.80 -33.22
N PRO A 253 17.64 16.91 -33.98
CA PRO A 253 17.33 18.24 -33.47
C PRO A 253 15.89 18.31 -32.95
N THR A 254 15.70 18.93 -31.78
CA THR A 254 14.38 19.16 -31.19
C THR A 254 13.45 20.01 -32.08
N SER A 255 14.02 20.76 -33.04
CA SER A 255 13.29 21.49 -34.07
C SER A 255 12.54 20.61 -35.07
N ILE A 256 12.88 19.33 -35.19
CA ILE A 256 12.11 18.39 -36.01
C ILE A 256 10.83 18.04 -35.22
N PRO A 257 9.63 18.38 -35.71
CA PRO A 257 8.38 18.05 -35.03
C PRO A 257 8.02 16.57 -35.23
N ARG A 258 7.13 16.04 -34.39
CA ARG A 258 6.44 14.78 -34.67
C ARG A 258 5.51 14.95 -35.88
N THR A 259 5.35 13.91 -36.71
CA THR A 259 4.39 13.91 -37.83
C THR A 259 2.96 14.16 -37.35
N LYS A 260 2.17 14.84 -38.18
CA LYS A 260 0.71 14.99 -38.01
C LYS A 260 -0.04 13.69 -38.30
N GLY A 261 0.64 12.66 -38.82
CA GLY A 261 0.08 11.32 -39.03
C GLY A 261 -0.93 11.22 -40.17
N LYS A 262 -0.96 12.19 -41.09
CA LYS A 262 -1.82 12.12 -42.28
C LYS A 262 -1.27 11.07 -43.24
N SER A 263 -2.03 9.99 -43.45
CA SER A 263 -1.63 8.87 -44.32
C SER A 263 -1.26 9.33 -45.72
N ALA A 264 -0.22 8.71 -46.27
CA ALA A 264 0.24 8.85 -47.65
C ALA A 264 0.42 7.46 -48.28
N GLU A 265 0.46 7.43 -49.61
CA GLU A 265 0.67 6.19 -50.37
C GLU A 265 1.99 5.51 -49.97
N MET A 266 1.97 4.19 -49.92
CA MET A 266 3.14 3.33 -49.74
C MET A 266 3.23 2.37 -50.94
N ILE A 267 4.36 1.70 -51.12
CA ILE A 267 4.49 0.70 -52.20
C ILE A 267 3.40 -0.37 -52.07
N ARG A 268 2.92 -0.86 -53.20
CA ARG A 268 1.88 -1.89 -53.22
C ARG A 268 2.34 -3.12 -52.44
N GLY A 269 1.51 -3.59 -51.51
CA GLY A 269 1.81 -4.76 -50.68
C GLY A 269 2.79 -4.49 -49.54
N GLN A 270 3.04 -3.23 -49.18
CA GLN A 270 3.90 -2.86 -48.07
C GLN A 270 3.51 -3.58 -46.77
N ARG A 271 4.44 -4.38 -46.25
CA ARG A 271 4.31 -5.06 -44.95
C ARG A 271 4.77 -4.17 -43.80
N SER A 272 4.30 -4.48 -42.60
CA SER A 272 4.86 -3.95 -41.34
C SER A 272 5.68 -5.04 -40.62
N ILE A 273 6.69 -4.64 -39.84
CA ILE A 273 7.34 -5.54 -38.88
C ILE A 273 6.57 -5.67 -37.56
N GLY A 274 5.42 -5.03 -37.40
CA GLY A 274 4.65 -5.10 -36.16
C GLY A 274 3.48 -4.12 -36.11
N GLY A 275 3.76 -2.87 -35.75
CA GLY A 275 2.78 -1.80 -35.53
C GLY A 275 2.55 -0.92 -36.76
N GLY A 276 2.06 0.29 -36.52
CA GLY A 276 1.76 1.28 -37.56
C GLY A 276 2.79 2.42 -37.65
N ASN A 277 2.34 3.54 -38.22
CA ASN A 277 3.05 4.82 -38.19
C ASN A 277 2.74 5.59 -36.90
N ASN A 278 3.52 6.62 -36.63
CA ASN A 278 3.35 7.67 -35.63
C ASN A 278 3.19 7.16 -34.19
N GLN A 279 3.99 6.18 -33.77
CA GLN A 279 3.80 5.52 -32.47
C GLN A 279 4.22 6.38 -31.28
N CYS A 280 5.28 7.19 -31.40
CA CYS A 280 5.75 8.11 -30.36
C CYS A 280 6.53 9.29 -30.96
N ASP A 281 6.84 10.29 -30.13
CA ASP A 281 7.76 11.39 -30.48
C ASP A 281 9.21 11.03 -30.11
N HIS A 282 10.19 11.65 -30.78
CA HIS A 282 11.60 11.54 -30.42
C HIS A 282 11.97 12.44 -29.24
N ASN A 283 11.34 13.63 -29.16
CA ASN A 283 11.61 14.66 -28.16
C ASN A 283 13.11 14.89 -27.88
N GLY A 284 13.96 14.95 -28.91
CA GLY A 284 15.41 15.15 -28.79
C GLY A 284 16.20 13.92 -28.33
N ASN A 285 15.55 12.77 -28.16
CA ASN A 285 16.10 11.59 -27.49
C ASN A 285 16.29 10.39 -28.43
N TYR A 286 16.24 10.60 -29.75
CA TYR A 286 16.40 9.53 -30.75
C TYR A 286 17.56 9.81 -31.69
N SER A 287 18.42 8.82 -31.90
CA SER A 287 19.52 8.81 -32.86
C SER A 287 19.34 7.67 -33.87
N PHE A 288 20.41 7.11 -34.45
CA PHE A 288 20.40 6.05 -35.47
C PHE A 288 19.78 4.73 -34.96
N ALA A 289 18.46 4.74 -34.80
CA ALA A 289 17.63 3.75 -34.13
C ALA A 289 17.84 3.55 -32.61
N TRP A 290 18.69 4.36 -31.98
CA TRP A 290 18.94 4.32 -30.54
C TRP A 290 18.17 5.40 -29.79
N TRP A 291 17.67 5.06 -28.61
CA TRP A 291 17.18 6.04 -27.63
C TRP A 291 18.33 6.48 -26.75
N ILE A 292 18.45 7.78 -26.49
CA ILE A 292 19.55 8.37 -25.72
C ILE A 292 19.02 9.22 -24.56
N ASN A 293 19.86 9.48 -23.56
CA ASN A 293 19.55 10.40 -22.46
C ASN A 293 19.69 11.89 -22.86
N GLY A 294 19.09 12.25 -23.99
CA GLY A 294 19.10 13.58 -24.58
C GLY A 294 18.28 14.59 -23.78
N VAL A 295 18.37 15.85 -24.17
CA VAL A 295 17.59 16.95 -23.58
C VAL A 295 16.40 17.25 -24.49
N GLY A 296 15.19 17.13 -23.93
CA GLY A 296 13.94 17.36 -24.64
C GLY A 296 13.61 18.83 -24.85
N ARG A 297 12.50 19.07 -25.55
CA ARG A 297 11.99 20.43 -25.84
C ARG A 297 11.65 21.24 -24.59
N ASP A 298 11.40 20.56 -23.48
CA ASP A 298 11.13 21.12 -22.16
C ASP A 298 12.40 21.40 -21.34
N GLY A 299 13.58 21.21 -21.93
CA GLY A 299 14.87 21.41 -21.25
C GLY A 299 15.25 20.29 -20.28
N LYS A 300 14.48 19.19 -20.20
CA LYS A 300 14.73 18.07 -19.28
C LYS A 300 15.37 16.89 -19.99
N ARG A 301 16.18 16.11 -19.27
CA ARG A 301 16.74 14.86 -19.79
C ARG A 301 15.70 13.76 -19.88
N ASN A 302 15.86 12.84 -20.85
CA ASN A 302 14.97 11.68 -21.03
C ASN A 302 14.88 10.83 -19.76
N TRP A 303 16.01 10.57 -19.11
CA TRP A 303 16.15 9.86 -17.84
C TRP A 303 16.98 10.74 -16.88
N PRO A 304 16.34 11.65 -16.13
CA PRO A 304 17.05 12.68 -15.36
C PRO A 304 17.82 12.15 -14.14
N ASP A 305 17.50 10.95 -13.65
CA ASP A 305 18.15 10.36 -12.46
C ASP A 305 19.42 9.55 -12.78
N VAL A 306 19.85 9.50 -14.05
CA VAL A 306 20.99 8.69 -14.50
C VAL A 306 22.00 9.49 -15.33
N PRO A 307 23.24 9.00 -15.53
CA PRO A 307 24.26 9.71 -16.30
C PRO A 307 23.82 10.14 -17.71
N ALA A 308 24.40 11.23 -18.20
CA ALA A 308 24.08 11.80 -19.50
C ALA A 308 24.45 10.89 -20.69
N ASP A 309 25.35 9.94 -20.48
CA ASP A 309 25.87 9.02 -21.49
C ASP A 309 25.10 7.69 -21.56
N VAL A 310 23.91 7.63 -20.95
CA VAL A 310 23.03 6.46 -21.03
C VAL A 310 22.31 6.43 -22.38
N TYR A 311 22.34 5.26 -23.04
CA TYR A 311 21.60 5.00 -24.28
C TYR A 311 21.08 3.57 -24.30
N GLY A 312 20.02 3.31 -25.05
CA GLY A 312 19.40 2.00 -25.09
C GLY A 312 18.40 1.83 -26.21
N CYS A 313 17.76 0.68 -26.20
CA CYS A 313 16.74 0.32 -27.16
C CYS A 313 15.59 -0.38 -26.46
N PHE A 314 14.37 -0.04 -26.87
CA PHE A 314 13.15 -0.35 -26.13
C PHE A 314 12.08 -0.89 -27.07
N GLY A 315 11.39 -1.94 -26.64
CA GLY A 315 10.40 -2.67 -27.40
C GLY A 315 9.13 -2.92 -26.60
N HIS A 316 7.99 -2.83 -27.30
CA HIS A 316 6.66 -3.17 -26.78
C HIS A 316 6.26 -2.36 -25.53
N GLY A 317 6.41 -1.04 -25.59
CA GLY A 317 6.16 -0.15 -24.45
C GLY A 317 7.14 -0.41 -23.31
N ASP A 318 8.42 -0.57 -23.65
CA ASP A 318 9.58 -0.66 -22.76
C ASP A 318 9.76 -1.96 -21.96
N ILE A 319 8.83 -2.92 -22.06
CA ILE A 319 8.92 -4.20 -21.34
C ILE A 319 10.06 -5.11 -21.80
N ARG A 320 10.68 -4.78 -22.95
CA ARG A 320 11.87 -5.44 -23.50
C ARG A 320 12.90 -4.37 -23.83
N ALA A 321 14.09 -4.46 -23.24
CA ALA A 321 15.11 -3.46 -23.47
C ALA A 321 16.53 -3.99 -23.34
N MET A 322 17.45 -3.22 -23.90
CA MET A 322 18.86 -3.26 -23.56
C MET A 322 19.37 -1.81 -23.44
N VAL A 323 19.99 -1.50 -22.31
CA VAL A 323 20.46 -0.16 -21.94
C VAL A 323 21.92 -0.22 -21.50
N VAL A 324 22.72 0.72 -21.99
CA VAL A 324 24.15 0.86 -21.72
C VAL A 324 24.39 2.18 -20.97
N MET A 325 25.22 2.14 -19.93
CA MET A 325 25.70 3.28 -19.16
C MET A 325 27.23 3.34 -19.25
N SER A 326 27.77 4.15 -20.16
CA SER A 326 29.19 4.09 -20.50
C SER A 326 30.11 4.45 -19.34
N SER A 327 29.76 5.49 -18.58
CA SER A 327 30.50 6.03 -17.44
C SER A 327 30.61 5.06 -16.27
N LEU A 328 29.71 4.06 -16.21
CA LEU A 328 29.69 3.03 -15.17
C LEU A 328 30.17 1.66 -15.69
N ASP A 329 30.51 1.57 -16.98
CA ASP A 329 30.85 0.33 -17.70
C ASP A 329 29.79 -0.77 -17.46
N LEU A 330 28.52 -0.38 -17.57
CA LEU A 330 27.38 -1.12 -17.07
C LEU A 330 26.31 -1.28 -18.16
N ILE A 331 25.70 -2.46 -18.24
CA ILE A 331 24.62 -2.78 -19.17
C ILE A 331 23.53 -3.51 -18.40
N VAL A 332 22.27 -3.21 -18.73
CA VAL A 332 21.13 -4.02 -18.30
C VAL A 332 20.31 -4.42 -19.52
N SER A 333 19.84 -5.67 -19.55
CA SER A 333 18.90 -6.13 -20.57
C SER A 333 17.80 -6.96 -19.94
N TRP A 334 16.58 -6.80 -20.42
CA TRP A 334 15.41 -7.49 -19.90
C TRP A 334 14.36 -7.76 -20.97
N ASN A 335 13.53 -8.77 -20.73
CA ASN A 335 12.41 -9.15 -21.57
C ASN A 335 11.18 -9.48 -20.72
N ASP A 336 10.00 -9.14 -21.27
CA ASP A 336 8.67 -9.37 -20.66
C ASP A 336 8.57 -8.90 -19.19
N THR A 337 9.18 -7.75 -18.89
CA THR A 337 9.09 -7.09 -17.59
C THR A 337 7.77 -6.34 -17.42
N LYS A 338 7.49 -5.85 -16.20
CA LYS A 338 6.39 -4.89 -15.95
C LYS A 338 6.80 -3.43 -16.20
N ILE A 339 8.06 -3.16 -16.58
CA ILE A 339 8.58 -1.80 -16.83
C ILE A 339 7.89 -1.24 -18.08
N ARG A 340 7.05 -0.22 -17.90
CA ARG A 340 6.33 0.43 -19.00
C ARG A 340 6.42 1.95 -18.91
N GLY A 341 6.85 2.58 -20.00
CA GLY A 341 6.95 4.03 -20.09
C GLY A 341 8.21 4.60 -19.45
N ASN A 342 8.55 5.81 -19.87
CA ASN A 342 9.79 6.49 -19.50
C ASN A 342 9.99 6.61 -17.97
N LYS A 343 8.95 6.95 -17.20
CA LYS A 343 9.05 7.06 -15.72
C LYS A 343 9.55 5.77 -15.07
N MET A 344 9.01 4.61 -15.49
CA MET A 344 9.43 3.32 -14.93
C MET A 344 10.83 2.93 -15.40
N VAL A 345 11.17 3.22 -16.66
CA VAL A 345 12.53 3.03 -17.17
C VAL A 345 13.52 3.87 -16.34
N ASN A 346 13.25 5.16 -16.13
CA ASN A 346 14.08 6.03 -15.31
C ASN A 346 14.26 5.50 -13.88
N GLN A 347 13.18 5.01 -13.25
CA GLN A 347 13.27 4.42 -11.90
C GLN A 347 14.10 3.12 -11.88
N ALA A 348 13.95 2.24 -12.88
CA ALA A 348 14.75 1.03 -13.00
C ALA A 348 16.23 1.36 -13.20
N LEU A 349 16.54 2.31 -14.09
CA LEU A 349 17.91 2.75 -14.34
C LEU A 349 18.50 3.49 -13.12
N LYS A 350 17.69 4.25 -12.36
CA LYS A 350 18.10 4.88 -11.10
C LYS A 350 18.53 3.84 -10.06
N LEU A 351 17.74 2.78 -9.85
CA LEU A 351 18.11 1.69 -8.93
C LEU A 351 19.45 1.05 -9.32
N LEU A 352 19.72 0.97 -10.62
CA LEU A 352 20.97 0.44 -11.15
C LEU A 352 22.16 1.38 -10.95
N VAL A 353 21.96 2.70 -11.09
CA VAL A 353 22.95 3.73 -10.75
C VAL A 353 23.21 3.77 -9.24
N GLU A 354 22.18 3.67 -8.42
CA GLU A 354 22.31 3.57 -6.97
C GLU A 354 23.10 2.32 -6.56
N ALA A 355 22.91 1.21 -7.26
CA ALA A 355 23.71 0.01 -7.07
C ALA A 355 25.21 0.26 -7.33
N ALA A 356 25.55 1.19 -8.25
CA ALA A 356 26.92 1.50 -8.64
C ALA A 356 27.55 2.70 -7.89
N SER A 357 26.74 3.56 -7.26
CA SER A 357 27.17 4.82 -6.63
C SER A 357 27.42 4.72 -5.12
N SER A 358 27.14 3.56 -4.51
CA SER A 358 27.53 3.29 -3.12
C SER A 358 29.05 3.19 -3.03
N ASN A 359 29.65 4.18 -2.35
CA ASN A 359 31.09 4.40 -2.28
C ASN A 359 31.86 3.10 -1.89
N PRO A 360 32.70 2.53 -2.77
CA PRO A 360 33.59 1.45 -2.40
C PRO A 360 34.69 2.04 -1.51
N LYS A 361 34.81 1.58 -0.26
CA LYS A 361 35.98 1.92 0.56
C LYS A 361 37.25 1.51 -0.21
N ASN A 362 38.13 2.49 -0.38
CA ASN A 362 39.41 2.42 -1.07
C ASN A 362 40.23 1.19 -0.63
N PRO A 363 40.81 0.41 -1.57
CA PRO A 363 41.68 -0.72 -1.26
C PRO A 363 43.12 -0.24 -1.03
N SER A 364 43.58 -0.14 0.22
CA SER A 364 45.02 -0.29 0.53
C SER A 364 45.27 -0.64 2.00
N SER A 365 46.25 -1.53 2.19
CA SER A 365 46.85 -2.01 3.45
C SER A 365 46.02 -3.00 4.30
N LYS A 366 46.11 -4.29 3.93
CA LYS A 366 46.79 -5.33 4.71
C LYS A 366 46.35 -6.71 4.23
N ARG A 367 47.28 -7.44 3.60
CA ARG A 367 47.31 -8.88 3.79
C ARG A 367 47.80 -9.12 5.23
N SER A 368 46.92 -9.57 6.12
CA SER A 368 47.26 -10.52 7.18
C SER A 368 45.98 -11.13 7.78
N LYS A 369 45.87 -12.45 7.61
CA LYS A 369 45.11 -13.48 8.36
C LYS A 369 44.13 -13.03 9.49
N SER A 370 42.98 -13.72 9.49
CA SER A 370 42.04 -14.00 10.60
C SER A 370 41.39 -12.83 11.35
N GLY A 371 40.12 -12.53 11.04
CA GLY A 371 39.22 -11.68 11.83
C GLY A 371 37.95 -11.29 11.05
N GLY A 372 36.76 -11.66 11.54
CA GLY A 372 35.49 -11.56 10.79
C GLY A 372 34.97 -10.14 10.53
N GLU A 373 34.16 -9.99 9.47
CA GLU A 373 33.60 -8.70 8.99
C GLU A 373 32.51 -8.12 9.93
N ASP A 374 32.51 -6.79 10.14
CA ASP A 374 31.51 -6.07 10.97
C ASP A 374 30.30 -5.58 10.15
N PHE A 375 29.08 -5.96 10.54
CA PHE A 375 27.78 -5.54 9.98
C PHE A 375 27.39 -4.10 10.31
N GLY A 376 28.18 -3.38 11.11
CA GLY A 376 27.96 -1.98 11.45
C GLY A 376 26.77 -1.75 12.39
N LYS A 377 26.25 -0.50 12.38
CA LYS A 377 25.19 -0.04 13.30
C LYS A 377 23.83 -0.01 12.60
N ARG A 378 22.77 -0.46 13.28
CA ARG A 378 21.37 -0.32 12.84
C ARG A 378 20.46 0.26 13.91
N GLU A 379 19.28 0.67 13.52
CA GLU A 379 18.19 1.01 14.44
C GLU A 379 16.96 0.15 14.16
N GLY A 380 16.16 -0.08 15.19
CA GLY A 380 14.86 -0.73 15.06
C GLY A 380 13.92 -0.34 16.18
N PHE A 381 12.71 -0.91 16.14
CA PHE A 381 11.68 -0.70 17.16
C PHE A 381 11.41 -1.99 17.89
N MET A 382 11.14 -1.88 19.18
CA MET A 382 10.83 -3.03 20.01
C MET A 382 9.59 -3.78 19.48
N TRP A 383 9.63 -5.11 19.56
CA TRP A 383 8.70 -6.05 18.93
C TRP A 383 8.71 -6.09 17.39
N LYS A 384 9.45 -5.23 16.68
CA LYS A 384 9.62 -5.38 15.22
C LYS A 384 10.85 -6.24 14.92
N CYS A 385 10.68 -7.16 13.97
CA CYS A 385 11.75 -8.03 13.50
C CYS A 385 12.64 -7.28 12.50
N LEU A 386 13.94 -7.41 12.68
CA LEU A 386 14.99 -6.91 11.79
C LEU A 386 15.70 -8.11 11.14
N GLU A 387 16.22 -7.94 9.94
CA GLU A 387 16.86 -9.02 9.18
C GLU A 387 18.21 -8.59 8.60
N TRP A 388 19.21 -9.45 8.73
CA TRP A 388 20.54 -9.31 8.14
C TRP A 388 20.78 -10.47 7.17
N SER A 389 21.76 -10.28 6.30
CA SER A 389 22.12 -11.22 5.25
C SER A 389 23.64 -11.28 5.11
N VAL A 390 24.18 -12.49 4.93
CA VAL A 390 25.52 -12.77 4.42
C VAL A 390 25.33 -13.47 3.09
N ASP A 391 25.83 -12.88 2.02
CA ASP A 391 25.80 -13.49 0.70
C ASP A 391 27.11 -14.25 0.43
N ARG A 392 27.12 -15.07 -0.63
CA ARG A 392 28.34 -15.66 -1.21
C ARG A 392 29.06 -16.64 -0.30
N VAL A 393 28.36 -17.19 0.67
CA VAL A 393 28.88 -18.18 1.60
C VAL A 393 29.30 -19.41 0.82
N SER A 394 30.58 -19.72 0.85
CA SER A 394 31.17 -20.89 0.20
C SER A 394 31.25 -22.02 1.20
N CYS A 395 30.30 -22.94 1.12
CA CYS A 395 30.31 -24.18 1.87
C CYS A 395 29.91 -25.37 0.97
N SER A 396 30.51 -26.54 1.23
CA SER A 396 30.20 -27.80 0.54
C SER A 396 29.22 -28.64 1.36
N GLY A 397 28.44 -29.48 0.69
CA GLY A 397 27.45 -30.35 1.33
C GLY A 397 26.05 -29.75 1.31
N ASN A 398 25.16 -30.28 2.14
CA ASN A 398 23.78 -29.80 2.22
C ASN A 398 23.72 -28.48 3.02
N LEU A 399 23.30 -27.41 2.35
CA LEU A 399 23.32 -26.05 2.91
C LEU A 399 22.40 -25.89 4.11
N PHE A 400 21.33 -26.67 4.21
CA PHE A 400 20.43 -26.60 5.36
C PHE A 400 21.03 -27.20 6.65
N ASP A 401 22.13 -27.94 6.56
CA ASP A 401 22.80 -28.54 7.73
C ASP A 401 23.83 -27.63 8.37
N VAL A 402 24.33 -26.64 7.63
CA VAL A 402 25.34 -25.71 8.14
C VAL A 402 24.82 -25.01 9.39
N VAL A 403 25.62 -25.08 10.46
CA VAL A 403 25.33 -24.42 11.75
C VAL A 403 26.05 -23.08 11.80
N ALA A 404 25.26 -22.01 11.87
CA ALA A 404 25.74 -20.67 12.13
C ALA A 404 24.81 -19.99 13.12
N THR A 405 25.37 -19.45 14.20
CA THR A 405 24.64 -18.80 15.29
C THR A 405 24.97 -17.33 15.35
N VAL A 406 24.05 -16.52 15.89
CA VAL A 406 24.25 -15.11 16.17
C VAL A 406 23.85 -14.83 17.61
N SER A 407 24.78 -14.30 18.39
CA SER A 407 24.58 -13.96 19.80
C SER A 407 24.48 -12.45 19.98
N PHE A 408 23.27 -11.95 20.26
CA PHE A 408 23.00 -10.55 20.62
C PHE A 408 23.11 -10.37 22.13
N THR A 409 23.73 -9.27 22.58
CA THR A 409 23.89 -8.88 23.98
C THR A 409 23.51 -7.42 24.15
N HIS A 410 22.55 -7.13 25.03
CA HIS A 410 22.13 -5.78 25.37
C HIS A 410 23.21 -5.08 26.20
N SER A 411 23.71 -3.94 25.73
CA SER A 411 24.85 -3.23 26.34
C SER A 411 24.55 -2.70 27.74
N GLY A 412 23.30 -2.38 28.06
CA GLY A 412 22.94 -1.83 29.38
C GLY A 412 22.56 -2.87 30.43
N SER A 413 21.98 -4.01 30.04
CA SER A 413 21.45 -5.01 30.98
C SER A 413 22.14 -6.36 30.92
N GLY A 414 23.01 -6.60 29.92
CA GLY A 414 23.64 -7.90 29.68
C GLY A 414 22.68 -8.98 29.15
N GLU A 415 21.41 -8.66 28.85
CA GLU A 415 20.45 -9.62 28.29
C GLU A 415 20.99 -10.21 27.00
N LYS A 416 20.98 -11.54 26.87
CA LYS A 416 21.48 -12.25 25.69
C LYS A 416 20.36 -12.92 24.91
N ARG A 417 20.47 -12.91 23.58
CA ARG A 417 19.60 -13.64 22.65
C ARG A 417 20.47 -14.36 21.64
N VAL A 418 20.33 -15.67 21.55
CA VAL A 418 21.04 -16.50 20.57
C VAL A 418 20.01 -17.06 19.60
N THR A 419 20.25 -16.89 18.32
CA THR A 419 19.44 -17.47 17.25
C THR A 419 20.35 -17.98 16.14
N GLU A 420 19.82 -18.75 15.22
CA GLU A 420 20.57 -19.25 14.09
C GLU A 420 20.43 -18.39 12.84
N MET A 421 21.44 -18.49 11.99
CA MET A 421 21.33 -18.10 10.60
C MET A 421 20.63 -19.23 9.82
N PHE A 422 19.94 -18.87 8.75
CA PHE A 422 19.27 -19.82 7.87
C PHE A 422 19.62 -19.55 6.41
N TYR A 423 19.71 -20.62 5.63
CA TYR A 423 19.89 -20.57 4.18
C TYR A 423 18.60 -20.10 3.48
N ASP A 424 18.67 -19.12 2.58
CA ASP A 424 17.49 -18.54 1.91
C ASP A 424 17.55 -18.66 0.37
N GLY A 425 18.34 -19.61 -0.16
CA GLY A 425 18.60 -19.73 -1.60
C GLY A 425 19.85 -18.97 -2.06
N ASP A 426 20.33 -19.22 -3.28
CA ASP A 426 21.39 -18.47 -3.97
C ASP A 426 22.67 -18.16 -3.16
N LYS A 427 23.14 -19.12 -2.34
CA LYS A 427 24.27 -18.97 -1.40
C LYS A 427 24.09 -17.81 -0.39
N MET A 428 22.84 -17.44 -0.09
CA MET A 428 22.48 -16.41 0.87
C MET A 428 22.11 -17.04 2.21
N TRP A 429 22.68 -16.48 3.27
CA TRP A 429 22.34 -16.78 4.65
C TRP A 429 21.75 -15.56 5.30
N LYS A 430 20.72 -15.73 6.11
CA LYS A 430 20.05 -14.65 6.82
C LYS A 430 19.94 -14.95 8.29
N PHE A 431 19.86 -13.90 9.10
CA PHE A 431 19.45 -14.02 10.49
C PHE A 431 18.58 -12.83 10.86
N ARG A 432 17.82 -13.00 11.92
CA ARG A 432 16.79 -12.07 12.32
C ARG A 432 16.89 -11.74 13.80
N PHE A 433 16.40 -10.57 14.18
CA PHE A 433 16.37 -10.13 15.56
C PHE A 433 15.15 -9.28 15.85
N THR A 434 14.38 -9.68 16.86
CA THR A 434 13.35 -8.82 17.45
C THR A 434 13.80 -8.31 18.81
N GLY A 435 13.94 -7.00 18.93
CA GLY A 435 14.33 -6.35 20.17
C GLY A 435 13.27 -6.54 21.26
N THR A 436 13.66 -7.15 22.37
CA THR A 436 12.85 -7.37 23.58
C THR A 436 12.99 -6.27 24.63
N ARG A 437 13.96 -5.39 24.44
CA ARG A 437 14.31 -4.28 25.33
C ARG A 437 14.83 -3.12 24.51
N THR A 438 14.45 -1.90 24.90
CA THR A 438 15.00 -0.68 24.31
C THR A 438 16.45 -0.47 24.73
N GLY A 439 17.22 0.20 23.88
CA GLY A 439 18.65 0.43 24.08
C GLY A 439 19.51 -0.29 23.05
N LYS A 440 20.83 -0.23 23.27
CA LYS A 440 21.83 -0.74 22.33
C LYS A 440 22.09 -2.22 22.57
N TRP A 441 22.12 -2.99 21.50
CA TRP A 441 22.53 -4.38 21.46
C TRP A 441 23.76 -4.52 20.56
N ALA A 442 24.72 -5.35 20.97
CA ALA A 442 25.84 -5.78 20.15
C ALA A 442 25.67 -7.25 19.82
N PHE A 443 26.18 -7.73 18.68
CA PHE A 443 26.11 -9.14 18.35
C PHE A 443 27.35 -9.65 17.65
N THR A 444 27.55 -10.96 17.74
CA THR A 444 28.63 -11.69 17.06
C THR A 444 28.13 -13.02 16.51
N THR A 445 28.60 -13.43 15.34
CA THR A 445 28.28 -14.70 14.70
C THR A 445 29.31 -15.77 15.02
N LYS A 446 28.88 -17.03 15.01
CA LYS A 446 29.75 -18.19 15.19
C LYS A 446 29.36 -19.32 14.24
N SER A 447 30.31 -19.86 13.48
CA SER A 447 30.11 -20.99 12.55
C SER A 447 31.41 -21.72 12.27
N GLU A 448 31.33 -22.98 11.82
CA GLU A 448 32.48 -23.69 11.24
C GLU A 448 32.76 -23.25 9.80
N VAL A 449 31.78 -22.61 9.15
CA VAL A 449 31.95 -22.01 7.83
C VAL A 449 32.61 -20.64 8.03
N PRO A 450 33.85 -20.43 7.54
CA PRO A 450 34.60 -19.19 7.81
C PRO A 450 33.85 -17.93 7.38
N ASP A 451 33.09 -18.01 6.29
CA ASP A 451 32.30 -16.89 5.78
C ASP A 451 31.15 -16.48 6.72
N LEU A 452 30.75 -17.34 7.65
CA LEU A 452 29.68 -17.10 8.63
C LEU A 452 30.22 -16.85 10.04
N ASP A 453 31.52 -17.03 10.28
CA ASP A 453 32.14 -16.99 11.60
C ASP A 453 32.72 -15.61 11.96
N GLY A 454 32.69 -15.27 13.25
CA GLY A 454 33.38 -14.12 13.80
C GLY A 454 32.91 -12.74 13.32
N ARG A 455 31.75 -12.65 12.66
CA ARG A 455 31.18 -11.36 12.20
C ARG A 455 30.50 -10.65 13.36
N SER A 456 30.59 -9.33 13.45
CA SER A 456 29.99 -8.56 14.55
C SER A 456 29.00 -7.50 14.07
N GLY A 457 28.27 -6.86 14.97
CA GLY A 457 27.46 -5.68 14.63
C GLY A 457 26.77 -5.09 15.85
N THR A 458 26.04 -3.97 15.66
CA THR A 458 25.22 -3.37 16.72
C THR A 458 23.86 -2.91 16.21
N VAL A 459 22.86 -2.93 17.10
CA VAL A 459 21.51 -2.43 16.81
C VAL A 459 20.95 -1.68 18.01
N THR A 460 20.40 -0.48 17.79
CA THR A 460 19.70 0.30 18.81
C THR A 460 18.19 0.12 18.67
N ILE A 461 17.55 -0.40 19.71
CA ILE A 461 16.10 -0.64 19.77
C ILE A 461 15.40 0.53 20.45
N LYS A 462 14.47 1.16 19.75
CA LYS A 462 13.65 2.27 20.22
C LYS A 462 12.27 1.80 20.72
N PRO A 463 11.61 2.56 21.60
CA PRO A 463 10.20 2.39 21.92
C PRO A 463 9.33 2.26 20.67
N ASN A 464 8.38 1.34 20.65
CA ASN A 464 7.49 1.21 19.49
C ASN A 464 6.39 2.28 19.57
N PRO A 465 6.24 3.15 18.55
CA PRO A 465 5.23 4.21 18.58
C PRO A 465 3.80 3.67 18.39
N ASN A 466 3.63 2.44 17.91
CA ASN A 466 2.32 1.83 17.73
C ASN A 466 1.97 0.93 18.93
N PRO A 467 1.01 1.30 19.79
CA PRO A 467 0.64 0.53 20.98
C PRO A 467 -0.05 -0.80 20.64
N ASN A 468 -0.59 -0.97 19.43
CA ASN A 468 -1.24 -2.20 18.98
C ASN A 468 -0.24 -3.31 18.63
N ILE A 469 1.02 -2.94 18.38
CA ILE A 469 2.09 -3.91 18.15
C ILE A 469 2.54 -4.49 19.49
N LYS A 470 2.15 -5.73 19.76
CA LYS A 470 2.52 -6.48 20.96
C LYS A 470 3.72 -7.40 20.72
N GLY A 471 4.34 -7.84 21.82
CA GLY A 471 5.42 -8.81 21.86
C GLY A 471 4.92 -10.25 21.79
N PHE A 472 5.67 -11.17 22.39
CA PHE A 472 5.41 -12.60 22.33
C PHE A 472 4.27 -13.02 23.27
N LEU A 473 3.54 -14.07 22.88
CA LEU A 473 2.68 -14.80 23.81
C LEU A 473 3.57 -15.61 24.74
N THR A 474 3.21 -15.65 26.01
CA THR A 474 3.98 -16.27 27.08
C THR A 474 3.03 -16.77 28.17
N THR A 475 3.58 -17.21 29.30
CA THR A 475 2.83 -17.76 30.43
C THR A 475 2.97 -16.87 31.66
N HIS A 476 1.99 -16.96 32.56
CA HIS A 476 2.07 -16.43 33.91
C HIS A 476 1.34 -17.39 34.85
N GLY A 477 2.10 -18.29 35.47
CA GLY A 477 1.53 -19.49 36.09
C GLY A 477 0.70 -20.26 35.06
N ASN A 478 -0.50 -20.68 35.44
CA ASN A 478 -1.42 -21.39 34.55
C ASN A 478 -2.30 -20.52 33.64
N LYS A 479 -1.88 -19.29 33.35
CA LYS A 479 -2.56 -18.39 32.40
C LYS A 479 -1.71 -18.10 31.18
N PHE A 480 -2.38 -17.93 30.05
CA PHE A 480 -1.78 -17.29 28.89
C PHE A 480 -1.59 -15.80 29.15
N ALA A 481 -0.45 -15.27 28.73
CA ALA A 481 -0.09 -13.87 28.86
C ALA A 481 0.49 -13.33 27.55
N ILE A 482 0.50 -12.02 27.43
CA ILE A 482 1.06 -11.33 26.27
C ILE A 482 1.93 -10.15 26.72
N GLN A 483 3.10 -10.02 26.09
CA GLN A 483 4.00 -8.89 26.33
C GLN A 483 3.46 -7.62 25.64
N VAL A 484 3.33 -6.54 26.41
CA VAL A 484 2.82 -5.24 25.95
C VAL A 484 3.72 -4.09 26.38
N GLY A 485 3.63 -2.97 25.66
CA GLY A 485 4.39 -1.76 25.97
C GLY A 485 5.90 -1.92 25.84
N ASN A 486 6.63 -0.86 26.21
CA ASN A 486 8.07 -0.74 25.95
C ASN A 486 8.99 -1.51 26.91
N GLU A 487 8.41 -2.09 27.95
CA GLU A 487 9.10 -2.82 29.01
C GLU A 487 8.75 -4.31 29.02
N GLY A 488 7.93 -4.77 28.06
CA GLY A 488 7.49 -6.17 28.01
C GLY A 488 6.56 -6.56 29.16
N LYS A 489 5.76 -5.61 29.69
CA LYS A 489 4.79 -5.87 30.75
C LYS A 489 3.83 -6.99 30.32
N LEU A 490 3.50 -7.89 31.24
CA LEU A 490 2.57 -8.98 30.96
C LEU A 490 1.14 -8.50 31.14
N LYS A 491 0.29 -8.82 30.16
CA LYS A 491 -1.17 -8.71 30.25
C LYS A 491 -1.77 -10.10 30.08
N ALA A 492 -2.82 -10.43 30.84
CA ALA A 492 -3.51 -11.70 30.64
C ALA A 492 -4.09 -11.79 29.23
N TYR A 493 -4.05 -12.99 28.66
CA TYR A 493 -4.52 -13.28 27.31
C TYR A 493 -5.51 -14.44 27.34
N ARG A 494 -6.60 -14.33 26.59
CA ARG A 494 -7.60 -15.41 26.46
C ARG A 494 -7.36 -16.17 25.17
N PHE A 495 -6.57 -17.24 25.25
CA PHE A 495 -6.23 -18.01 24.06
C PHE A 495 -7.43 -18.82 23.51
N ASN A 496 -7.92 -18.44 22.33
CA ASN A 496 -8.99 -19.14 21.64
C ASN A 496 -8.67 -19.24 20.15
N ALA A 497 -8.30 -20.43 19.66
CA ALA A 497 -7.95 -20.63 18.26
C ALA A 497 -9.19 -20.93 17.41
N TYR A 498 -9.36 -20.20 16.31
CA TYR A 498 -10.49 -20.34 15.40
C TYR A 498 -10.10 -21.10 14.13
N MET A 499 -10.78 -22.22 13.91
CA MET A 499 -10.54 -23.14 12.80
C MET A 499 -11.78 -23.27 11.91
N ASN A 500 -11.79 -22.57 10.77
CA ASN A 500 -12.88 -22.64 9.80
C ASN A 500 -12.43 -23.29 8.48
N GLY A 501 -12.30 -24.62 8.51
CA GLY A 501 -11.96 -25.43 7.34
C GLY A 501 -13.09 -25.57 6.31
N ARG A 502 -14.26 -24.94 6.53
CA ARG A 502 -15.38 -24.94 5.59
C ARG A 502 -15.26 -23.82 4.54
N ARG A 503 -14.75 -22.64 4.92
CA ARG A 503 -14.60 -21.48 4.02
C ARG A 503 -13.16 -21.15 3.65
N PHE A 504 -12.19 -21.52 4.48
CA PHE A 504 -10.80 -21.10 4.33
C PHE A 504 -9.87 -22.27 4.00
N PRO A 505 -8.66 -21.98 3.47
CA PRO A 505 -7.75 -23.00 3.00
C PRO A 505 -7.46 -24.08 4.05
N ARG A 506 -7.37 -25.32 3.57
CA ARG A 506 -6.96 -26.49 4.35
C ARG A 506 -5.57 -26.93 3.92
N TRP A 507 -5.06 -27.97 4.57
CA TRP A 507 -3.77 -28.63 4.28
C TRP A 507 -3.55 -28.97 2.80
N GLU A 508 -4.63 -29.27 2.05
CA GLU A 508 -4.66 -29.55 0.59
C GLU A 508 -4.46 -28.31 -0.30
N SER A 509 -4.49 -27.11 0.27
CA SER A 509 -4.50 -25.84 -0.47
C SER A 509 -3.70 -24.77 0.28
N PHE A 510 -2.64 -25.18 0.96
CA PHE A 510 -1.83 -24.34 1.83
C PHE A 510 -1.31 -23.09 1.08
N GLU A 511 -0.94 -23.25 -0.20
CA GLU A 511 -0.47 -22.20 -1.08
C GLU A 511 -1.44 -21.02 -1.21
N LYS A 512 -2.75 -21.23 -1.01
CA LYS A 512 -3.75 -20.15 -1.02
C LYS A 512 -3.57 -19.14 0.10
N PHE A 513 -2.88 -19.49 1.19
CA PHE A 513 -2.49 -18.52 2.21
C PHE A 513 -1.47 -17.49 1.71
N GLY A 514 -0.85 -17.71 0.53
CA GLY A 514 -0.04 -16.72 -0.15
C GLY A 514 -0.83 -15.47 -0.59
N ASP A 515 -2.15 -15.57 -0.70
CA ASP A 515 -3.03 -14.42 -0.95
C ASP A 515 -3.38 -13.72 0.37
N ARG A 516 -2.92 -12.47 0.51
CA ARG A 516 -3.23 -11.63 1.67
C ARG A 516 -4.73 -11.40 1.86
N LYS A 517 -5.53 -11.31 0.79
CA LYS A 517 -6.99 -11.12 0.88
C LYS A 517 -7.65 -12.31 1.57
N MET A 518 -7.19 -13.52 1.26
CA MET A 518 -7.66 -14.75 1.89
C MET A 518 -7.37 -14.77 3.40
N VAL A 519 -6.16 -14.37 3.79
CA VAL A 519 -5.75 -14.31 5.20
C VAL A 519 -6.58 -13.29 5.99
N LEU A 520 -6.80 -12.10 5.41
CA LEU A 520 -7.63 -11.06 6.04
C LEU A 520 -9.09 -11.48 6.17
N ALA A 521 -9.66 -12.12 5.14
CA ALA A 521 -11.02 -12.63 5.19
C ALA A 521 -11.20 -13.70 6.28
N TYR A 522 -10.18 -14.54 6.50
CA TYR A 522 -10.21 -15.54 7.58
C TYR A 522 -10.15 -14.89 8.96
N LEU A 523 -9.28 -13.90 9.15
CA LEU A 523 -9.22 -13.16 10.40
C LEU A 523 -10.51 -12.39 10.68
N ASP A 524 -11.13 -11.79 9.66
CA ASP A 524 -12.41 -11.08 9.81
C ASP A 524 -13.56 -12.04 10.18
N ASP A 525 -13.60 -13.25 9.60
CA ASP A 525 -14.57 -14.28 9.97
C ASP A 525 -14.34 -14.77 11.42
N ALA A 526 -13.10 -14.91 11.86
CA ALA A 526 -12.78 -15.19 13.27
C ALA A 526 -13.26 -14.05 14.19
N GLY A 527 -13.02 -12.79 13.81
CA GLY A 527 -13.42 -11.59 14.55
C GLY A 527 -14.92 -11.48 14.75
N LYS A 528 -15.72 -11.79 13.71
CA LYS A 528 -17.20 -11.86 13.80
C LYS A 528 -17.71 -12.85 14.84
N HIS A 529 -16.89 -13.85 15.18
CA HIS A 529 -17.20 -14.84 16.22
C HIS A 529 -16.51 -14.56 17.55
N GLY A 530 -15.86 -13.40 17.70
CA GLY A 530 -15.19 -12.99 18.94
C GLY A 530 -13.78 -13.55 19.12
N PHE A 531 -13.13 -14.06 18.07
CA PHE A 531 -11.80 -14.65 18.12
C PHE A 531 -10.77 -13.81 17.35
N ASP A 532 -9.54 -13.80 17.84
CA ASP A 532 -8.42 -13.04 17.27
C ASP A 532 -7.27 -13.96 16.81
N THR A 533 -7.38 -15.27 17.04
CA THR A 533 -6.37 -16.26 16.68
C THR A 533 -6.91 -17.17 15.57
N ILE A 534 -6.29 -17.14 14.40
CA ILE A 534 -6.65 -18.06 13.29
C ILE A 534 -5.75 -19.30 13.28
N PHE A 535 -6.31 -20.40 12.79
CA PHE A 535 -5.63 -21.69 12.73
C PHE A 535 -5.03 -21.98 11.35
N VAL A 536 -3.79 -22.46 11.31
CA VAL A 536 -3.08 -22.91 10.10
C VAL A 536 -2.49 -24.31 10.32
N HIS A 537 -2.59 -25.17 9.31
CA HIS A 537 -2.10 -26.55 9.35
C HIS A 537 -1.10 -26.78 8.22
N VAL A 538 0.10 -27.27 8.54
CA VAL A 538 1.22 -27.30 7.58
C VAL A 538 1.52 -28.70 7.06
N ASN A 539 1.77 -29.70 7.91
CA ASN A 539 2.17 -31.05 7.49
C ASN A 539 3.38 -31.04 6.55
N ASN A 540 3.45 -31.99 5.61
CA ASN A 540 4.57 -32.12 4.67
C ASN A 540 4.75 -30.94 3.70
N ASN A 541 3.90 -29.90 3.75
CA ASN A 541 4.20 -28.61 3.13
C ASN A 541 5.50 -28.00 3.66
N TRP A 542 5.95 -28.37 4.86
CA TRP A 542 7.27 -27.99 5.39
C TRP A 542 8.43 -28.38 4.46
N PHE A 543 8.31 -29.49 3.74
CA PHE A 543 9.37 -30.05 2.89
C PHE A 543 9.10 -29.88 1.39
N ASN A 544 7.83 -29.76 1.00
CA ASN A 544 7.42 -29.55 -0.38
C ASN A 544 6.02 -28.90 -0.44
N LEU A 545 5.96 -27.66 -0.91
CA LEU A 545 4.71 -26.90 -0.97
C LEU A 545 3.64 -27.61 -1.84
N GLY A 546 2.43 -27.72 -1.32
CA GLY A 546 1.27 -28.35 -1.97
C GLY A 546 1.09 -29.84 -1.64
N THR A 547 1.99 -30.45 -0.87
CA THR A 547 1.90 -31.88 -0.52
C THR A 547 1.72 -32.09 0.99
N PRO A 548 0.54 -32.52 1.47
CA PRO A 548 0.32 -32.77 2.90
C PRO A 548 0.86 -34.14 3.37
N ARG A 549 1.09 -35.08 2.45
CA ARG A 549 1.52 -36.46 2.76
C ARG A 549 2.99 -36.68 2.45
N TYR A 550 3.70 -37.41 3.32
CA TYR A 550 5.11 -37.73 3.08
C TYR A 550 5.32 -38.66 1.89
N THR A 551 4.30 -39.42 1.48
CA THR A 551 4.37 -40.34 0.33
C THR A 551 4.32 -39.62 -1.02
N ASP A 552 3.90 -38.35 -1.03
CA ASP A 552 3.69 -37.58 -2.26
C ASP A 552 4.95 -36.82 -2.71
N HIS A 553 6.04 -36.90 -1.93
CA HIS A 553 7.31 -36.26 -2.25
C HIS A 553 8.51 -37.07 -1.72
N LYS A 554 9.72 -36.72 -2.17
CA LYS A 554 10.98 -37.27 -1.66
C LYS A 554 11.88 -36.22 -0.99
N SER A 555 11.41 -34.97 -0.90
CA SER A 555 12.17 -33.88 -0.28
C SER A 555 12.39 -34.14 1.22
N ARG A 556 13.64 -33.93 1.66
CA ARG A 556 14.07 -34.00 3.08
C ARG A 556 14.65 -32.67 3.57
N ASN A 557 14.54 -31.63 2.75
CA ASN A 557 14.98 -30.27 3.06
C ASN A 557 13.77 -29.35 3.20
N PRO A 558 13.82 -28.34 4.09
CA PRO A 558 12.76 -27.35 4.21
C PRO A 558 12.46 -26.65 2.87
N ASP A 559 11.18 -26.43 2.56
CA ASP A 559 10.72 -25.66 1.40
C ASP A 559 10.66 -24.17 1.75
N PRO A 560 11.54 -23.31 1.20
CA PRO A 560 11.57 -21.89 1.58
C PRO A 560 10.27 -21.13 1.29
N LYS A 561 9.50 -21.51 0.26
CA LYS A 561 8.25 -20.82 -0.11
C LYS A 561 7.16 -21.05 0.93
N THR A 562 7.11 -22.23 1.55
CA THR A 562 6.21 -22.48 2.69
C THR A 562 6.48 -21.50 3.82
N PHE A 563 7.75 -21.23 4.14
CA PHE A 563 8.12 -20.27 5.17
C PHE A 563 7.78 -18.84 4.76
N GLU A 564 8.02 -18.43 3.51
CA GLU A 564 7.60 -17.12 3.02
C GLU A 564 6.09 -16.88 3.17
N ILE A 565 5.28 -17.92 2.91
CA ILE A 565 3.83 -17.85 3.11
C ILE A 565 3.49 -17.69 4.60
N LEU A 566 4.05 -18.52 5.48
CA LEU A 566 3.80 -18.42 6.93
C LEU A 566 4.23 -17.07 7.50
N GLU A 567 5.39 -16.56 7.09
CA GLU A 567 5.90 -15.25 7.49
C GLU A 567 4.91 -14.14 7.09
N LYS A 568 4.36 -14.20 5.88
CA LYS A 568 3.32 -13.27 5.40
C LYS A 568 2.03 -13.40 6.19
N VAL A 569 1.57 -14.62 6.48
CA VAL A 569 0.36 -14.86 7.29
C VAL A 569 0.53 -14.27 8.68
N ILE A 570 1.62 -14.61 9.38
CA ILE A 570 1.94 -14.12 10.73
C ILE A 570 2.02 -12.59 10.74
N ALA A 571 2.77 -12.00 9.80
CA ALA A 571 2.90 -10.55 9.70
C ALA A 571 1.56 -9.85 9.43
N THR A 572 0.74 -10.41 8.55
CA THR A 572 -0.58 -9.87 8.18
C THR A 572 -1.53 -9.90 9.38
N VAL A 573 -1.66 -11.06 10.02
CA VAL A 573 -2.58 -11.26 11.15
C VAL A 573 -2.14 -10.41 12.35
N ARG A 574 -0.84 -10.39 12.64
CA ARG A 574 -0.27 -9.58 13.72
C ARG A 574 -0.49 -8.08 13.53
N LYS A 575 -0.39 -7.58 12.29
CA LYS A 575 -0.62 -6.15 12.00
C LYS A 575 -2.03 -5.70 12.42
N ARG A 576 -3.01 -6.62 12.41
CA ARG A 576 -4.38 -6.41 12.90
C ARG A 576 -4.61 -6.83 14.37
N GLY A 577 -3.53 -7.04 15.12
CA GLY A 577 -3.60 -7.43 16.54
C GLY A 577 -3.84 -8.92 16.79
N GLY A 578 -4.19 -9.71 15.77
CA GLY A 578 -4.49 -11.15 15.89
C GLY A 578 -3.26 -12.06 15.95
N ARG A 579 -3.49 -13.37 16.13
CA ARG A 579 -2.45 -14.40 16.25
C ARG A 579 -2.69 -15.59 15.33
N VAL A 580 -1.64 -16.38 15.13
CA VAL A 580 -1.70 -17.62 14.33
C VAL A 580 -1.38 -18.81 15.23
N HIS A 581 -2.27 -19.78 15.32
CA HIS A 581 -1.95 -21.09 15.90
C HIS A 581 -1.62 -22.07 14.78
N ILE A 582 -0.47 -22.74 14.88
CA ILE A 582 0.05 -23.64 13.85
C ILE A 582 -0.04 -25.08 14.35
N TRP A 583 -0.64 -25.98 13.56
CA TRP A 583 -0.34 -27.40 13.68
C TRP A 583 0.79 -27.78 12.73
N ALA A 584 1.86 -28.32 13.31
CA ALA A 584 3.01 -28.80 12.56
C ALA A 584 2.67 -30.07 11.77
N TRP A 585 2.00 -31.04 12.41
CA TRP A 585 1.71 -32.37 11.86
C TRP A 585 0.27 -32.84 12.10
N GLY A 586 -0.10 -33.94 11.43
CA GLY A 586 -1.34 -34.67 11.64
C GLY A 586 -1.13 -36.13 12.05
N ASP A 587 -1.98 -37.01 11.53
CA ASP A 587 -2.01 -38.44 11.84
C ASP A 587 -1.23 -39.32 10.84
N GLU A 588 -0.89 -40.54 11.26
CA GLU A 588 -0.13 -41.49 10.45
C GLU A 588 -1.01 -42.28 9.49
N ALA A 589 -2.29 -42.48 9.82
CA ALA A 589 -3.23 -43.12 8.91
C ALA A 589 -3.31 -42.37 7.56
N ARG A 590 -3.26 -41.04 7.57
CA ARG A 590 -3.39 -40.20 6.36
C ARG A 590 -2.10 -39.88 5.65
N LYS A 591 -0.90 -40.11 6.20
CA LYS A 591 0.32 -39.61 5.55
C LYS A 591 0.98 -38.40 6.20
N TRP A 592 0.34 -37.78 7.19
CA TRP A 592 0.54 -36.35 7.54
C TRP A 592 1.61 -36.11 8.60
N THR A 593 2.38 -37.14 8.92
CA THR A 593 3.49 -37.09 9.86
C THR A 593 4.81 -36.83 9.12
N PRO A 594 5.92 -36.58 9.83
CA PRO A 594 7.25 -36.53 9.25
C PRO A 594 7.96 -37.90 9.19
N ILE A 595 7.33 -39.01 9.58
CA ILE A 595 8.03 -40.32 9.70
C ILE A 595 8.69 -40.72 8.38
N GLY A 596 7.95 -40.69 7.27
CA GLY A 596 8.46 -41.16 5.98
C GLY A 596 9.52 -40.28 5.33
N VAL A 597 9.85 -39.12 5.91
CA VAL A 597 10.93 -38.23 5.45
C VAL A 597 12.12 -38.20 6.40
N GLY A 598 12.10 -39.05 7.44
CA GLY A 598 13.16 -39.21 8.43
C GLY A 598 12.96 -38.41 9.72
N GLY A 599 11.72 -38.07 10.08
CA GLY A 599 11.38 -37.35 11.31
C GLY A 599 10.93 -38.21 12.49
N LYS A 600 10.66 -37.53 13.62
CA LYS A 600 10.84 -37.94 15.04
C LYS A 600 12.19 -37.51 15.63
N ASN A 601 12.61 -36.27 15.47
CA ASN A 601 13.93 -35.81 15.92
C ASN A 601 15.13 -36.48 15.21
N GLY A 602 14.89 -37.17 14.08
CA GLY A 602 15.92 -37.60 13.14
C GLY A 602 16.55 -36.42 12.40
N GLU A 603 17.56 -36.67 11.57
CA GLU A 603 18.38 -35.61 10.97
C GLU A 603 17.58 -34.59 10.12
N PRO A 604 16.68 -34.99 9.20
CA PRO A 604 15.84 -34.04 8.45
C PRO A 604 14.86 -33.24 9.31
N ASP A 605 14.39 -33.82 10.41
CA ASP A 605 13.46 -33.17 11.33
C ASP A 605 14.17 -32.16 12.23
N LYS A 606 15.35 -32.50 12.77
CA LYS A 606 16.22 -31.54 13.47
C LYS A 606 16.67 -30.39 12.56
N ARG A 607 16.94 -30.66 11.28
CA ARG A 607 17.19 -29.64 10.25
C ARG A 607 15.98 -28.71 10.10
N LEU A 608 14.78 -29.28 9.95
CA LEU A 608 13.55 -28.50 9.87
C LEU A 608 13.29 -27.66 11.13
N GLN A 609 13.49 -28.24 12.32
CA GLN A 609 13.32 -27.55 13.60
C GLN A 609 14.26 -26.34 13.73
N ARG A 610 15.55 -26.49 13.39
CA ARG A 610 16.51 -25.37 13.34
C ARG A 610 16.05 -24.29 12.36
N TYR A 611 15.54 -24.70 11.20
CA TYR A 611 15.05 -23.78 10.18
C TYR A 611 13.78 -23.03 10.61
N ILE A 612 12.83 -23.71 11.27
CA ILE A 612 11.66 -23.09 11.93
C ILE A 612 12.12 -22.09 12.99
N ALA A 613 13.05 -22.49 13.85
CA ALA A 613 13.57 -21.65 14.92
C ALA A 613 14.23 -20.37 14.38
N ALA A 614 15.09 -20.49 13.38
CA ALA A 614 15.81 -19.37 12.77
C ALA A 614 14.89 -18.40 12.02
N ARG A 615 13.87 -18.91 11.31
CA ARG A 615 12.96 -18.08 10.50
C ARG A 615 11.81 -17.50 11.28
N LEU A 616 11.12 -18.32 12.08
CA LEU A 616 9.87 -17.97 12.76
C LEU A 616 10.08 -17.57 14.22
N GLY A 617 11.11 -18.08 14.90
CA GLY A 617 11.41 -17.73 16.30
C GLY A 617 11.58 -16.22 16.57
N PRO A 618 12.24 -15.45 15.68
CA PRO A 618 12.29 -14.00 15.80
C PRO A 618 10.94 -13.29 15.62
N LEU A 619 9.90 -13.95 15.10
CA LEU A 619 8.62 -13.33 14.77
C LEU A 619 7.61 -13.51 15.89
N PRO A 620 7.21 -12.47 16.65
CA PRO A 620 6.06 -12.60 17.55
C PRO A 620 4.78 -12.80 16.74
N GLY A 621 3.76 -13.39 17.38
CA GLY A 621 2.42 -13.48 16.79
C GLY A 621 1.91 -14.89 16.53
N TRP A 622 2.65 -15.94 16.94
CA TRP A 622 2.24 -17.32 16.72
C TRP A 622 2.55 -18.26 17.90
N THR A 623 1.79 -19.36 17.97
CA THR A 623 2.00 -20.53 18.85
C THR A 623 1.91 -21.81 18.01
N MET A 624 2.45 -22.93 18.50
CA MET A 624 2.49 -24.16 17.70
C MET A 624 2.15 -25.41 18.52
N GLY A 625 1.19 -26.19 18.01
CA GLY A 625 0.93 -27.55 18.44
C GLY A 625 1.70 -28.54 17.54
N TYR A 626 2.27 -29.59 18.14
CA TYR A 626 2.94 -30.65 17.39
C TYR A 626 1.99 -31.34 16.41
N GLY A 627 0.70 -31.45 16.76
CA GLY A 627 -0.33 -32.00 15.90
C GLY A 627 -1.44 -32.72 16.66
N PHE A 628 -2.19 -33.56 15.94
CA PHE A 628 -3.27 -34.39 16.47
C PHE A 628 -3.04 -35.88 16.19
N ASP A 629 -3.81 -36.75 16.86
CA ASP A 629 -3.69 -38.23 16.83
C ASP A 629 -2.26 -38.72 17.08
N LEU A 630 -1.55 -38.01 17.96
CA LEU A 630 -0.14 -38.23 18.27
C LEU A 630 0.14 -39.64 18.82
N GLN A 631 -0.84 -40.30 19.43
CA GLN A 631 -0.73 -41.67 19.92
C GLN A 631 -0.46 -42.70 18.81
N GLU A 632 -0.81 -42.40 17.55
CA GLU A 632 -0.57 -43.32 16.43
C GLU A 632 0.91 -43.46 16.09
N TRP A 633 1.71 -42.45 16.43
CA TRP A 633 3.05 -42.36 15.88
C TRP A 633 4.11 -41.85 16.85
N THR A 634 3.79 -41.14 17.94
CA THR A 634 4.76 -40.50 18.88
C THR A 634 4.54 -40.90 20.33
N ASN A 635 5.59 -40.78 21.14
CA ASN A 635 5.52 -40.87 22.61
C ASN A 635 5.93 -39.54 23.30
N GLU A 636 5.89 -39.51 24.64
CA GLU A 636 6.25 -38.32 25.43
C GLU A 636 7.73 -37.93 25.30
N GLU A 637 8.62 -38.92 25.15
CA GLU A 637 10.07 -38.68 25.04
C GLU A 637 10.41 -38.02 23.69
N ASP A 638 9.77 -38.45 22.60
CA ASP A 638 9.91 -37.79 21.29
C ASP A 638 9.46 -36.33 21.34
N LEU A 639 8.33 -36.06 22.02
CA LEU A 639 7.78 -34.72 22.18
C LEU A 639 8.66 -33.84 23.07
N ARG A 640 9.18 -34.41 24.16
CA ARG A 640 10.13 -33.76 25.05
C ARG A 640 11.35 -33.31 24.27
N GLN A 641 11.95 -34.21 23.49
CA GLN A 641 13.11 -33.89 22.65
C GLN A 641 12.80 -32.84 21.58
N TRP A 642 11.61 -32.90 20.95
CA TRP A 642 11.19 -31.89 19.97
C TRP A 642 11.08 -30.50 20.59
N ALA A 643 10.38 -30.39 21.72
CA ALA A 643 10.15 -29.11 22.39
C ALA A 643 11.46 -28.54 22.94
N GLU A 644 12.25 -29.36 23.66
CA GLU A 644 13.56 -28.99 24.21
C GLU A 644 14.49 -28.48 23.09
N TYR A 645 14.56 -29.20 21.98
CA TYR A 645 15.41 -28.83 20.84
C TYR A 645 14.92 -27.52 20.21
N LEU A 646 13.63 -27.38 19.91
CA LEU A 646 13.12 -26.15 19.31
C LEU A 646 13.32 -24.93 20.23
N HIS A 647 13.04 -25.04 21.53
CA HIS A 647 13.26 -23.97 22.51
C HIS A 647 14.72 -23.53 22.58
N LYS A 648 15.65 -24.48 22.55
CA LYS A 648 17.09 -24.21 22.55
C LYS A 648 17.54 -23.34 21.35
N HIS A 649 16.89 -23.50 20.20
CA HIS A 649 17.30 -22.82 18.96
C HIS A 649 16.49 -21.55 18.63
N MET A 650 15.29 -21.36 19.20
CA MET A 650 14.40 -20.24 18.83
C MET A 650 14.93 -18.86 19.24
N GLY A 651 15.59 -18.72 20.38
CA GLY A 651 16.08 -17.43 20.90
C GLY A 651 15.02 -16.53 21.55
N TRP A 652 13.74 -16.77 21.26
CA TRP A 652 12.57 -16.17 21.91
C TRP A 652 11.61 -17.25 22.40
N GLY A 653 10.84 -16.95 23.46
CA GLY A 653 9.84 -17.86 23.97
C GLY A 653 8.60 -17.88 23.07
N HIS A 654 8.27 -19.05 22.55
CA HIS A 654 7.01 -19.36 21.86
C HIS A 654 6.32 -20.48 22.60
N LEU A 655 4.98 -20.44 22.66
CA LEU A 655 4.22 -21.49 23.32
C LEU A 655 4.09 -22.71 22.42
N LEU A 656 4.64 -23.83 22.88
CA LEU A 656 4.55 -25.15 22.27
C LEU A 656 3.57 -26.05 23.03
N CYS A 657 2.80 -26.84 22.29
CA CYS A 657 1.87 -27.81 22.85
C CYS A 657 1.81 -29.10 22.01
N GLY A 658 1.15 -30.13 22.52
CA GLY A 658 0.87 -31.35 21.76
C GLY A 658 -0.48 -31.89 22.21
N ARG A 659 -1.38 -32.16 21.27
CA ARG A 659 -2.75 -32.55 21.61
C ARG A 659 -2.80 -33.79 22.49
N GLY A 660 -3.40 -33.66 23.68
CA GLY A 660 -3.51 -34.75 24.65
C GLY A 660 -2.23 -35.05 25.42
N ARG A 661 -1.29 -34.09 25.52
CA ARG A 661 0.05 -34.27 26.09
C ARG A 661 0.33 -33.21 27.16
N ALA A 662 1.16 -33.58 28.14
CA ALA A 662 1.42 -32.77 29.33
C ALA A 662 2.88 -32.83 29.85
N ASN A 663 3.83 -33.37 29.07
CA ASN A 663 5.24 -33.43 29.48
C ASN A 663 5.82 -32.04 29.77
N THR A 664 6.88 -31.99 30.57
CA THR A 664 7.39 -30.76 31.20
C THR A 664 8.03 -29.76 30.24
N GLU A 665 8.46 -30.19 29.06
CA GLU A 665 9.09 -29.31 28.06
C GLU A 665 8.06 -28.60 27.17
N LEU A 666 6.79 -28.97 27.24
CA LEU A 666 5.70 -28.22 26.60
C LEU A 666 5.25 -27.07 27.52
N ASP A 667 5.11 -25.87 26.95
CA ASP A 667 4.65 -24.68 27.68
C ASP A 667 3.16 -24.77 28.05
N VAL A 668 2.38 -25.55 27.31
CA VAL A 668 0.93 -25.66 27.47
C VAL A 668 0.53 -27.12 27.64
N ILE A 669 -0.23 -27.41 28.70
CA ILE A 669 -0.88 -28.71 28.86
C ILE A 669 -2.08 -28.76 27.93
N SER A 670 -2.11 -29.74 27.05
CA SER A 670 -3.16 -29.84 26.05
C SER A 670 -3.96 -31.14 26.20
N TYR A 671 -5.27 -31.05 26.03
CA TYR A 671 -6.20 -32.17 26.17
C TYR A 671 -6.89 -32.48 24.84
N SER A 672 -7.16 -33.76 24.60
CA SER A 672 -7.87 -34.28 23.42
C SER A 672 -9.37 -34.51 23.65
N ARG A 673 -10.00 -33.81 24.61
CA ARG A 673 -11.39 -34.03 25.03
C ARG A 673 -12.38 -33.12 24.29
N TYR A 674 -13.51 -33.66 23.84
CA TYR A 674 -14.59 -32.92 23.13
C TYR A 674 -15.90 -32.79 23.94
N ASP A 675 -16.04 -33.58 25.00
CA ASP A 675 -17.23 -33.78 25.82
C ASP A 675 -17.21 -32.98 27.13
N VAL A 676 -16.10 -32.31 27.45
CA VAL A 676 -15.97 -31.51 28.67
C VAL A 676 -16.80 -30.23 28.59
N ARG A 677 -17.80 -30.11 29.47
CA ARG A 677 -18.68 -28.92 29.55
C ARG A 677 -18.93 -28.41 30.97
N LYS A 678 -18.63 -29.23 31.99
CA LYS A 678 -18.92 -28.93 33.41
C LYS A 678 -17.82 -28.07 34.01
N TYR A 679 -18.21 -27.06 34.78
CA TYR A 679 -17.29 -26.09 35.38
C TYR A 679 -16.27 -26.76 36.30
N GLU A 680 -16.72 -27.72 37.11
CA GLU A 680 -15.91 -28.44 38.11
C GLU A 680 -14.80 -29.25 37.44
N GLN A 681 -15.09 -29.84 36.27
CA GLN A 681 -14.10 -30.60 35.51
C GLN A 681 -13.05 -29.68 34.88
N ILE A 682 -13.47 -28.55 34.30
CA ILE A 682 -12.55 -27.54 33.75
C ILE A 682 -11.65 -26.99 34.85
N LEU A 683 -12.22 -26.70 36.04
CA LEU A 683 -11.47 -26.21 37.19
C LEU A 683 -10.50 -27.27 37.73
N LYS A 684 -10.90 -28.55 37.75
CA LYS A 684 -10.02 -29.67 38.13
C LYS A 684 -8.84 -29.78 37.17
N ASP A 685 -9.10 -29.74 35.87
CA ASP A 685 -8.05 -29.81 34.84
C ASP A 685 -7.09 -28.60 34.99
N LEU A 686 -7.60 -27.37 35.13
CA LEU A 686 -6.75 -26.18 35.32
C LEU A 686 -5.95 -26.18 36.63
N ASN A 687 -6.41 -26.90 37.66
CA ASN A 687 -5.71 -27.05 38.93
C ASN A 687 -4.73 -28.22 38.95
N SER A 688 -4.72 -29.10 37.95
CA SER A 688 -3.78 -30.22 37.91
C SER A 688 -2.34 -29.76 37.73
N ASP A 689 -2.12 -28.59 37.15
CA ASP A 689 -0.84 -27.90 37.09
C ASP A 689 -1.06 -26.38 37.17
N ARG A 690 -0.52 -25.72 38.19
CA ARG A 690 -0.66 -24.26 38.36
C ARG A 690 0.49 -23.45 37.75
N LYS A 691 1.47 -24.13 37.15
CA LYS A 691 2.68 -23.53 36.59
C LYS A 691 2.58 -23.25 35.09
N ARG A 692 1.67 -23.93 34.38
CA ARG A 692 1.54 -23.86 32.92
C ARG A 692 0.09 -23.68 32.49
N PRO A 693 -0.20 -22.90 31.44
CA PRO A 693 -1.55 -22.79 30.92
C PRO A 693 -2.06 -24.10 30.33
N HIS A 694 -3.39 -24.19 30.23
CA HIS A 694 -4.09 -25.38 29.77
C HIS A 694 -4.92 -25.07 28.52
N LEU A 695 -5.07 -26.06 27.65
CA LEU A 695 -5.73 -25.92 26.35
C LEU A 695 -6.57 -27.16 26.01
N TYR A 696 -7.86 -26.99 25.72
CA TYR A 696 -8.64 -28.02 25.02
C TYR A 696 -8.40 -27.89 23.52
N GLU A 697 -7.49 -28.72 23.00
CA GLU A 697 -7.05 -28.74 21.61
C GLU A 697 -7.94 -29.66 20.77
N GLU A 698 -9.24 -29.42 20.87
CA GLU A 698 -10.28 -30.07 20.08
C GLU A 698 -11.31 -29.04 19.62
N ARG A 699 -11.77 -29.19 18.39
CA ARG A 699 -12.68 -28.25 17.74
C ARG A 699 -14.08 -28.35 18.33
N HIS A 700 -14.47 -27.35 19.10
CA HIS A 700 -15.82 -27.21 19.61
C HIS A 700 -16.73 -26.53 18.60
N THR A 701 -17.42 -27.36 17.82
CA THR A 701 -18.29 -26.92 16.72
C THR A 701 -19.76 -26.98 17.10
N TYR A 702 -20.53 -25.98 16.66
CA TYR A 702 -21.98 -25.93 16.85
C TYR A 702 -22.68 -27.16 16.25
N LEU A 703 -23.50 -27.83 17.08
CA LEU A 703 -24.21 -29.07 16.76
C LEU A 703 -23.34 -30.17 16.15
N ARG A 704 -22.06 -30.24 16.51
CA ARG A 704 -21.26 -31.43 16.21
C ARG A 704 -21.89 -32.61 16.92
N ASN A 705 -22.35 -33.58 16.13
CA ASN A 705 -23.10 -34.78 16.57
C ASN A 705 -24.40 -34.49 17.34
N GLY A 706 -24.94 -33.26 17.27
CA GLY A 706 -26.21 -32.87 17.92
C GLY A 706 -26.09 -32.25 19.31
N ASP A 707 -24.92 -32.30 19.97
CA ASP A 707 -24.85 -32.09 21.44
C ASP A 707 -24.51 -30.65 21.88
N LEU A 708 -23.81 -29.87 21.06
CA LEU A 708 -23.40 -28.50 21.43
C LEU A 708 -24.35 -27.45 20.85
N SER A 709 -25.42 -27.13 21.58
CA SER A 709 -26.36 -26.04 21.24
C SER A 709 -25.67 -24.66 21.27
N MET A 710 -26.36 -23.61 20.81
CA MET A 710 -25.80 -22.25 20.92
C MET A 710 -25.66 -21.81 22.39
N ASP A 711 -26.63 -22.16 23.23
CA ASP A 711 -26.54 -21.88 24.66
C ASP A 711 -25.37 -22.64 25.29
N GLY A 712 -25.20 -23.92 24.95
CA GLY A 712 -24.05 -24.72 25.37
C GLY A 712 -22.71 -24.14 24.89
N THR A 713 -22.64 -23.66 23.64
CA THR A 713 -21.44 -23.02 23.07
C THR A 713 -21.05 -21.77 23.86
N ARG A 714 -22.02 -20.86 24.08
CA ARG A 714 -21.82 -19.62 24.85
C ARG A 714 -21.39 -19.94 26.28
N ARG A 715 -22.15 -20.78 27.00
CA ARG A 715 -21.89 -21.10 28.41
C ARG A 715 -20.53 -21.76 28.59
N PHE A 716 -20.14 -22.62 27.66
CA PHE A 716 -18.82 -23.23 27.68
C PHE A 716 -17.71 -22.17 27.56
N LEU A 717 -17.83 -21.20 26.63
CA LEU A 717 -16.86 -20.10 26.49
C LEU A 717 -16.73 -19.27 27.79
N TRP A 718 -17.84 -18.98 28.46
CA TRP A 718 -17.83 -18.28 29.76
C TRP A 718 -17.17 -19.11 30.85
N LYS A 719 -17.53 -20.40 30.99
CA LYS A 719 -16.94 -21.32 31.97
C LYS A 719 -15.42 -21.41 31.84
N LEU A 720 -14.91 -21.51 30.61
CA LEU A 720 -13.46 -21.56 30.34
C LEU A 720 -12.71 -20.34 30.89
N THR A 721 -13.30 -19.15 30.81
CA THR A 721 -12.69 -17.93 31.37
C THR A 721 -12.90 -17.85 32.90
N MET A 722 -14.12 -18.16 33.37
CA MET A 722 -14.49 -18.07 34.79
C MET A 722 -13.74 -19.06 35.69
N THR A 723 -13.29 -20.21 35.18
CA THR A 723 -12.43 -21.13 35.93
C THR A 723 -11.01 -20.62 36.12
N GLY A 724 -10.60 -19.59 35.37
CA GLY A 724 -9.26 -19.00 35.46
C GLY A 724 -8.52 -18.89 34.13
N GLY A 725 -9.15 -19.15 32.98
CA GLY A 725 -8.58 -18.87 31.65
C GLY A 725 -8.08 -20.09 30.87
N MET A 726 -8.87 -21.17 30.85
CA MET A 726 -8.62 -22.34 30.00
C MET A 726 -8.70 -21.96 28.51
N GLY A 727 -7.67 -22.32 27.73
CA GLY A 727 -7.66 -22.11 26.28
C GLY A 727 -8.50 -23.14 25.54
N CYS A 728 -8.98 -22.81 24.34
CA CYS A 728 -9.86 -23.72 23.59
C CYS A 728 -9.84 -23.50 22.07
N PHE A 729 -10.17 -24.53 21.30
CA PHE A 729 -10.35 -24.45 19.85
C PHE A 729 -11.84 -24.36 19.47
N TRP A 730 -12.13 -23.48 18.52
CA TRP A 730 -13.48 -23.15 18.03
C TRP A 730 -13.53 -23.22 16.51
N GLY A 731 -14.74 -23.22 15.93
CA GLY A 731 -14.95 -23.20 14.50
C GLY A 731 -15.60 -24.47 13.97
N PHE A 732 -15.32 -24.85 12.72
CA PHE A 732 -16.15 -25.76 11.93
C PHE A 732 -15.35 -26.84 11.19
N TYR A 733 -15.92 -28.04 11.13
CA TYR A 733 -15.52 -29.03 10.12
C TYR A 733 -16.13 -28.67 8.75
N PRO A 734 -15.56 -29.18 7.65
CA PRO A 734 -16.12 -29.00 6.31
C PRO A 734 -17.60 -29.41 6.19
N LYS A 735 -17.99 -30.48 6.90
CA LYS A 735 -19.36 -31.02 6.90
C LYS A 735 -20.26 -30.44 8.00
N SER A 736 -19.72 -29.62 8.90
CA SER A 736 -20.51 -29.09 10.03
C SER A 736 -21.47 -27.99 9.59
N LYS A 737 -22.56 -27.83 10.34
CA LYS A 737 -23.48 -26.70 10.21
C LYS A 737 -22.73 -25.39 10.46
N TYR A 738 -22.87 -24.44 9.54
CA TYR A 738 -22.23 -23.12 9.54
C TYR A 738 -23.27 -22.08 9.11
N PRO A 739 -23.22 -20.85 9.63
CA PRO A 739 -22.36 -20.37 10.73
C PRO A 739 -22.88 -20.82 12.10
N TYR A 740 -22.27 -20.32 13.20
CA TYR A 740 -22.90 -20.33 14.51
C TYR A 740 -24.18 -19.49 14.38
N PRO A 741 -25.38 -19.95 14.78
CA PRO A 741 -26.62 -19.20 14.56
C PRO A 741 -26.70 -17.82 15.23
N LYS A 742 -25.96 -17.62 16.34
CA LYS A 742 -25.94 -16.38 17.10
C LYS A 742 -24.50 -15.98 17.45
N PRO A 743 -23.66 -15.64 16.46
CA PRO A 743 -22.23 -15.38 16.68
C PRO A 743 -21.98 -14.19 17.61
N GLN A 744 -22.93 -13.24 17.68
CA GLN A 744 -22.90 -12.10 18.59
C GLN A 744 -22.81 -12.50 20.08
N GLN A 745 -23.27 -13.69 20.46
CA GLN A 745 -23.16 -14.17 21.85
C GLN A 745 -21.71 -14.51 22.22
N LEU A 746 -20.93 -15.04 21.27
CA LEU A 746 -19.50 -15.30 21.45
C LEU A 746 -18.72 -13.99 21.42
N HIS A 747 -19.15 -13.09 20.53
CA HIS A 747 -18.62 -11.74 20.45
C HIS A 747 -18.82 -10.94 21.76
N CYS A 748 -20.01 -11.00 22.36
CA CYS A 748 -20.32 -10.39 23.67
C CYS A 748 -19.35 -10.85 24.76
N ALA A 749 -19.03 -12.15 24.81
CA ALA A 749 -18.01 -12.64 25.71
C ALA A 749 -16.60 -12.12 25.36
N SER A 750 -16.26 -11.91 24.09
CA SER A 750 -14.96 -11.31 23.74
C SER A 750 -14.85 -9.88 24.25
N GLU A 751 -15.85 -9.04 23.95
CA GLU A 751 -15.88 -7.63 24.35
C GLU A 751 -15.90 -7.44 25.87
N PHE A 752 -16.72 -8.20 26.59
CA PHE A 752 -16.80 -8.10 28.05
C PHE A 752 -15.45 -8.30 28.72
N TRP A 753 -14.67 -9.26 28.26
CA TRP A 753 -13.40 -9.61 28.89
C TRP A 753 -12.21 -8.74 28.44
N LYS A 754 -12.37 -7.88 27.42
CA LYS A 754 -11.31 -6.95 26.99
C LYS A 754 -10.92 -6.02 28.15
N GLY A 755 -9.70 -6.21 28.66
CA GLY A 755 -9.19 -5.43 29.80
C GLY A 755 -9.72 -5.86 31.17
N ARG A 756 -10.65 -6.83 31.25
CA ARG A 756 -11.23 -7.30 32.52
C ARG A 756 -10.66 -8.63 33.01
N PHE A 757 -10.08 -9.43 32.13
CA PHE A 757 -9.37 -10.64 32.55
C PHE A 757 -7.95 -10.25 33.02
N LEU A 758 -7.67 -10.42 34.31
CA LEU A 758 -6.40 -10.05 34.94
C LEU A 758 -5.55 -11.27 35.27
N LEU A 759 -4.24 -11.07 35.43
CA LEU A 759 -3.27 -12.16 35.65
C LEU A 759 -3.42 -12.80 37.04
N ASP A 760 -3.80 -12.03 38.04
CA ASP A 760 -3.93 -12.46 39.44
C ASP A 760 -5.37 -12.91 39.78
N MET A 761 -6.24 -13.04 38.78
CA MET A 761 -7.62 -13.46 38.97
C MET A 761 -7.73 -14.96 39.24
N SER A 762 -8.43 -15.30 40.33
CA SER A 762 -8.69 -16.68 40.78
C SER A 762 -10.18 -16.94 40.99
N PRO A 763 -10.69 -18.16 40.72
CA PRO A 763 -12.10 -18.51 40.95
C PRO A 763 -12.42 -18.59 42.45
N ASP A 764 -13.59 -18.10 42.85
CA ASP A 764 -14.11 -18.17 44.22
C ASP A 764 -15.65 -18.15 44.26
N ASN A 765 -16.26 -19.27 43.88
CA ASN A 765 -17.72 -19.38 43.79
C ASN A 765 -18.43 -19.27 45.14
N SER A 766 -17.72 -19.34 46.27
CA SER A 766 -18.32 -19.15 47.61
C SER A 766 -18.96 -17.77 47.78
N LEU A 767 -18.49 -16.79 46.98
CA LEU A 767 -18.95 -15.40 47.00
C LEU A 767 -20.24 -15.17 46.22
N THR A 768 -20.82 -16.18 45.60
CA THR A 768 -22.00 -16.02 44.75
C THR A 768 -22.88 -17.27 44.74
N ASP A 769 -24.01 -17.21 44.06
CA ASP A 769 -24.88 -18.34 43.73
C ASP A 769 -24.73 -18.76 42.25
N GLY A 770 -23.68 -18.28 41.58
CA GLY A 770 -23.20 -18.72 40.27
C GLY A 770 -21.68 -18.92 40.27
N TYR A 771 -20.98 -18.25 39.35
CA TYR A 771 -19.53 -18.29 39.23
C TYR A 771 -18.92 -16.94 39.58
N CYS A 772 -17.79 -16.93 40.27
CA CYS A 772 -17.05 -15.70 40.57
C CYS A 772 -15.56 -15.85 40.27
N LEU A 773 -15.00 -14.84 39.62
CA LEU A 773 -13.59 -14.67 39.37
C LEU A 773 -13.14 -13.35 40.03
N LYS A 774 -12.18 -13.40 40.96
CA LYS A 774 -11.72 -12.24 41.73
C LYS A 774 -10.22 -12.02 41.60
N ALA A 775 -9.80 -10.76 41.52
CA ALA A 775 -8.39 -10.39 41.61
C ALA A 775 -7.90 -10.40 43.07
N SER A 776 -6.58 -10.41 43.26
CA SER A 776 -5.95 -10.42 44.58
C SER A 776 -6.07 -9.08 45.31
N ASP A 777 -6.23 -7.99 44.56
CA ASP A 777 -6.32 -6.61 45.05
C ASP A 777 -7.60 -6.27 45.83
N ARG A 778 -8.58 -7.19 45.85
CA ARG A 778 -9.91 -7.00 46.45
C ARG A 778 -10.70 -5.82 45.88
N LYS A 779 -10.38 -5.36 44.67
CA LYS A 779 -11.09 -4.29 43.96
C LYS A 779 -11.83 -4.82 42.73
N HIS A 780 -11.31 -5.87 42.10
CA HIS A 780 -11.86 -6.40 40.85
C HIS A 780 -12.52 -7.76 41.03
N TYR A 781 -13.82 -7.83 40.71
CA TYR A 781 -14.63 -9.03 40.74
C TYR A 781 -15.42 -9.16 39.44
N VAL A 782 -15.59 -10.39 38.96
CA VAL A 782 -16.53 -10.74 37.92
C VAL A 782 -17.42 -11.86 38.42
N PHE A 783 -18.72 -11.72 38.20
CA PHE A 783 -19.75 -12.71 38.49
C PHE A 783 -20.43 -13.15 37.21
N TYR A 784 -20.80 -14.42 37.09
CA TYR A 784 -21.55 -14.95 35.97
C TYR A 784 -22.55 -16.01 36.46
N LYS A 785 -23.80 -15.93 36.01
CA LYS A 785 -24.83 -16.92 36.35
C LYS A 785 -25.72 -17.20 35.14
N GLU A 786 -25.98 -18.48 34.90
CA GLU A 786 -26.85 -18.97 33.83
C GLU A 786 -28.32 -18.88 34.24
N ASP A 787 -29.21 -18.55 33.29
CA ASP A 787 -30.67 -18.45 33.52
C ASP A 787 -31.06 -17.73 34.83
N ALA A 788 -30.41 -16.60 35.09
CA ALA A 788 -30.54 -15.83 36.32
C ALA A 788 -31.64 -14.76 36.21
N ASP A 789 -32.56 -14.76 37.15
CA ASP A 789 -33.41 -13.60 37.52
C ASP A 789 -32.73 -12.70 38.59
N SER A 790 -31.65 -13.19 39.19
CA SER A 790 -30.90 -12.53 40.25
C SER A 790 -29.51 -13.14 40.43
N ILE A 791 -28.56 -12.34 40.91
CA ILE A 791 -27.20 -12.79 41.25
C ILE A 791 -26.85 -12.32 42.67
N ARG A 792 -26.50 -13.27 43.54
CA ARG A 792 -25.92 -13.01 44.87
C ARG A 792 -24.45 -12.66 44.72
N MET A 793 -24.01 -11.58 45.34
CA MET A 793 -22.61 -11.13 45.32
C MET A 793 -22.15 -10.78 46.75
N ASP A 794 -21.24 -11.58 47.30
CA ASP A 794 -20.57 -11.27 48.56
C ASP A 794 -19.36 -10.36 48.31
N LEU A 795 -19.58 -9.06 48.47
CA LEU A 795 -18.57 -8.02 48.34
C LEU A 795 -18.10 -7.50 49.71
N SER A 796 -18.30 -8.26 50.80
CA SER A 796 -17.95 -7.81 52.16
C SER A 796 -16.45 -7.50 52.32
N LYS A 797 -15.60 -8.10 51.47
CA LYS A 797 -14.15 -7.90 51.43
C LYS A 797 -13.69 -6.85 50.40
N LEU A 798 -14.60 -6.20 49.66
CA LEU A 798 -14.27 -5.20 48.65
C LEU A 798 -13.46 -4.04 49.25
N ALA A 799 -12.40 -3.60 48.58
CA ALA A 799 -11.52 -2.51 49.00
C ALA A 799 -12.00 -1.17 48.43
N GLY A 800 -13.21 -0.75 48.79
CA GLY A 800 -13.79 0.53 48.36
C GLY A 800 -15.29 0.47 48.04
N LYS A 801 -15.78 1.49 47.35
CA LYS A 801 -17.08 1.53 46.66
C LYS A 801 -16.78 1.78 45.19
N ASP A 802 -17.06 0.80 44.34
CA ASP A 802 -16.69 0.85 42.91
C ASP A 802 -17.89 0.57 42.02
N GLU A 803 -17.85 1.09 40.78
CA GLU A 803 -18.89 0.88 39.78
C GLU A 803 -19.08 -0.60 39.44
N ALA A 804 -20.34 -0.98 39.20
CA ALA A 804 -20.72 -2.26 38.66
C ALA A 804 -21.40 -2.12 37.29
N VAL A 805 -21.03 -3.00 36.36
CA VAL A 805 -21.63 -3.12 35.03
C VAL A 805 -22.12 -4.54 34.79
N ALA A 806 -23.33 -4.69 34.24
CA ALA A 806 -23.91 -5.97 33.85
C ALA A 806 -24.02 -6.09 32.33
N VAL A 807 -23.84 -7.28 31.79
CA VAL A 807 -24.13 -7.61 30.38
C VAL A 807 -24.99 -8.87 30.29
N ASP A 808 -25.90 -8.88 29.32
CA ASP A 808 -26.69 -10.05 28.95
C ASP A 808 -25.89 -10.88 27.93
N ALA A 809 -25.36 -12.03 28.37
CA ALA A 809 -24.53 -12.87 27.54
C ALA A 809 -25.30 -13.50 26.36
N LYS A 810 -26.65 -13.52 26.39
CA LYS A 810 -27.49 -14.04 25.28
C LYS A 810 -27.66 -13.02 24.15
N LYS A 811 -27.27 -11.76 24.35
CA LYS A 811 -27.48 -10.64 23.41
C LYS A 811 -26.16 -10.07 22.90
N GLU A 812 -26.27 -9.08 22.00
CA GLU A 812 -25.14 -8.23 21.62
C GLU A 812 -24.56 -7.52 22.86
N TYR A 813 -23.27 -7.20 22.81
CA TYR A 813 -22.59 -6.58 23.94
C TYR A 813 -23.22 -5.22 24.26
N LYS A 814 -23.83 -5.09 25.44
CA LYS A 814 -24.34 -3.82 25.94
C LYS A 814 -24.26 -3.82 27.44
N GLU A 815 -23.50 -2.87 27.99
CA GLU A 815 -23.37 -2.73 29.44
C GLU A 815 -24.51 -1.90 30.03
N SER A 816 -25.13 -2.46 31.06
CA SER A 816 -26.05 -1.75 31.95
C SER A 816 -25.32 -1.35 33.22
N ARG A 817 -25.20 -0.05 33.45
CA ARG A 817 -24.66 0.51 34.71
C ARG A 817 -25.78 0.58 35.74
N PHE A 818 -25.54 0.10 36.95
CA PHE A 818 -26.53 0.15 38.04
C PHE A 818 -25.95 0.67 39.35
N GLY A 819 -24.88 1.47 39.25
CA GLY A 819 -24.29 2.22 40.36
C GLY A 819 -23.13 1.50 41.05
N ALA A 820 -22.54 2.20 42.02
CA ALA A 820 -21.38 1.72 42.75
C ALA A 820 -21.79 0.85 43.96
N LEU A 821 -21.22 -0.35 44.06
CA LEU A 821 -21.53 -1.33 45.09
C LEU A 821 -20.60 -1.16 46.29
N GLY A 822 -21.17 -1.16 47.51
CA GLY A 822 -20.43 -1.03 48.77
C GLY A 822 -20.01 -2.38 49.37
N ARG A 823 -19.27 -2.32 50.49
CA ARG A 823 -18.67 -3.46 51.20
C ARG A 823 -19.69 -4.29 51.99
N LYS A 824 -20.58 -5.01 51.31
CA LYS A 824 -21.58 -5.90 51.91
C LYS A 824 -22.01 -7.01 50.95
N LYS A 825 -22.86 -7.91 51.42
CA LYS A 825 -23.59 -8.83 50.54
C LYS A 825 -24.66 -8.07 49.76
N HIS A 826 -24.72 -8.31 48.47
CA HIS A 826 -25.74 -7.75 47.57
C HIS A 826 -26.49 -8.88 46.87
N VAL A 827 -27.76 -8.62 46.55
CA VAL A 827 -28.52 -9.43 45.61
C VAL A 827 -28.95 -8.48 44.50
N TRP A 828 -28.34 -8.62 43.33
CA TRP A 828 -28.74 -7.87 42.15
C TRP A 828 -29.91 -8.59 41.49
N LYS A 829 -31.04 -7.90 41.31
CA LYS A 829 -32.19 -8.41 40.55
C LYS A 829 -32.00 -8.09 39.08
N ALA A 830 -32.01 -9.12 38.24
CA ALA A 830 -31.96 -8.95 36.80
C ALA A 830 -33.30 -8.39 36.28
N PRO A 831 -33.30 -7.63 35.18
CA PRO A 831 -34.54 -7.12 34.59
C PRO A 831 -35.42 -8.23 34.00
N TYR A 832 -34.84 -9.38 33.69
CA TYR A 832 -35.50 -10.60 33.19
C TYR A 832 -34.52 -11.78 33.28
N VAL A 833 -35.05 -13.00 33.18
CA VAL A 833 -34.24 -14.24 33.21
C VAL A 833 -33.33 -14.30 31.98
N SER A 834 -32.01 -14.31 32.19
CA SER A 834 -31.01 -14.54 31.13
C SER A 834 -29.68 -15.06 31.70
N ASP A 835 -28.70 -15.32 30.84
CA ASP A 835 -27.33 -15.54 31.29
C ASP A 835 -26.66 -14.18 31.52
N TRP A 836 -26.37 -13.82 32.77
CA TRP A 836 -25.87 -12.49 33.13
C TRP A 836 -24.43 -12.54 33.63
N ALA A 837 -23.61 -11.59 33.18
CA ALA A 837 -22.28 -11.34 33.72
C ALA A 837 -22.19 -9.94 34.33
N ILE A 838 -21.58 -9.81 35.51
CA ILE A 838 -21.40 -8.55 36.23
C ILE A 838 -19.92 -8.34 36.52
N ALA A 839 -19.36 -7.19 36.16
CA ALA A 839 -18.03 -6.77 36.59
C ALA A 839 -18.16 -5.67 37.66
N VAL A 840 -17.42 -5.80 38.76
CA VAL A 840 -17.36 -4.84 39.87
C VAL A 840 -15.90 -4.42 40.04
N GLY A 841 -15.65 -3.11 40.02
CA GLY A 841 -14.29 -2.55 40.12
C GLY A 841 -13.95 -1.62 38.95
N ASN A 842 -13.03 -0.68 39.19
CA ASN A 842 -12.50 0.19 38.14
C ASN A 842 -11.35 -0.50 37.38
N PHE A 843 -11.70 -1.23 36.32
CA PHE A 843 -10.75 -1.87 35.39
C PHE A 843 -9.93 -0.87 34.52
N GLY A 844 -9.89 0.41 34.93
CA GLY A 844 -9.41 1.55 34.16
C GLY A 844 -10.52 2.07 33.25
N SER A 845 -10.80 3.38 33.30
CA SER A 845 -11.48 4.03 32.18
C SER A 845 -10.56 3.93 30.97
N GLY A 846 -10.72 2.87 30.18
CA GLY A 846 -10.97 3.19 28.79
C GLY A 846 -12.07 4.23 28.83
N LYS A 847 -11.81 5.47 28.41
CA LYS A 847 -12.86 6.17 27.69
C LYS A 847 -13.45 5.10 26.79
N ARG A 848 -14.75 4.84 26.89
CA ARG A 848 -15.45 4.13 25.84
C ARG A 848 -15.11 4.89 24.56
N THR A 849 -14.13 4.41 23.81
CA THR A 849 -14.41 4.11 22.42
C THR A 849 -15.41 2.99 22.53
N ASP A 850 -16.65 3.28 22.14
CA ASP A 850 -17.77 2.37 22.19
C ASP A 850 -17.35 0.95 21.77
N LEU A 851 -17.60 -0.04 22.62
CA LEU A 851 -17.41 -1.46 22.30
C LEU A 851 -18.76 -2.20 22.28
N SER A 852 -19.88 -1.47 22.22
CA SER A 852 -21.22 -2.03 21.98
C SER A 852 -21.63 -2.11 20.50
N GLU A 853 -20.70 -1.89 19.60
CA GLU A 853 -20.82 -2.35 18.22
C GLU A 853 -19.83 -3.49 18.02
N ASN A 854 -20.24 -4.55 17.31
CA ASN A 854 -19.31 -5.50 16.71
C ASN A 854 -18.10 -4.72 16.15
N PRO A 855 -16.85 -5.25 16.15
CA PRO A 855 -15.73 -4.52 15.60
C PRO A 855 -15.91 -4.56 14.08
N VAL A 856 -16.68 -3.62 13.55
CA VAL A 856 -16.29 -2.98 12.32
C VAL A 856 -14.97 -2.31 12.69
N ARG A 857 -13.92 -2.81 12.04
CA ARG A 857 -12.51 -2.44 12.14
C ARG A 857 -12.32 -1.02 12.70
N GLY A 858 -11.63 -0.88 13.84
CA GLY A 858 -11.10 0.40 14.28
C GLY A 858 -9.97 0.85 13.36
N SER A 859 -10.34 1.50 12.28
CA SER A 859 -9.55 2.37 11.42
C SER A 859 -8.99 3.53 12.25
N GLU A 860 -7.66 3.66 12.33
CA GLU A 860 -7.07 4.87 12.92
C GLU A 860 -6.85 5.89 11.80
N ALA A 861 -7.80 6.82 11.67
CA ALA A 861 -7.63 8.01 10.86
C ALA A 861 -6.28 8.67 11.13
N ARG A 862 -5.59 9.05 10.06
CA ARG A 862 -4.19 9.51 10.11
C ARG A 862 -4.10 10.96 10.56
N LYS A 863 -2.97 11.35 11.16
CA LYS A 863 -2.72 12.75 11.52
C LYS A 863 -2.88 13.65 10.28
N GLY A 864 -3.75 14.66 10.39
CA GLY A 864 -4.09 15.60 9.33
C GLY A 864 -5.22 15.16 8.38
N GLN A 865 -5.80 13.97 8.56
CA GLN A 865 -6.96 13.51 7.80
C GLN A 865 -8.24 14.25 8.23
N ILE A 866 -9.17 14.45 7.30
CA ILE A 866 -10.51 14.99 7.58
C ILE A 866 -11.33 13.90 8.30
N ILE A 867 -11.92 14.25 9.43
CA ILE A 867 -12.76 13.36 10.25
C ILE A 867 -13.98 14.10 10.78
N VAL A 868 -15.01 13.35 11.18
CA VAL A 868 -16.14 13.87 11.95
C VAL A 868 -15.66 14.42 13.30
N ALA A 869 -16.22 15.55 13.73
CA ALA A 869 -15.78 16.24 14.94
C ALA A 869 -16.36 15.65 16.24
N GLY A 870 -16.21 14.35 16.49
CA GLY A 870 -16.50 13.71 17.78
C GLY A 870 -17.86 14.12 18.38
N ASP A 871 -17.83 14.85 19.51
CA ASP A 871 -19.02 15.32 20.23
C ASP A 871 -19.87 16.37 19.46
N HIS A 872 -19.39 16.80 18.29
CA HIS A 872 -20.07 17.72 17.38
C HIS A 872 -20.12 17.16 15.96
N PRO A 873 -20.83 16.03 15.70
CA PRO A 873 -20.79 15.35 14.41
C PRO A 873 -21.39 16.16 13.25
N GLN A 874 -22.08 17.26 13.57
CA GLN A 874 -22.48 18.29 12.60
C GLN A 874 -21.32 19.07 11.99
N TRP A 875 -20.10 18.89 12.48
CA TRP A 875 -18.88 19.54 11.99
C TRP A 875 -17.77 18.53 11.67
N LEU A 876 -16.80 18.96 10.86
CA LEU A 876 -15.60 18.21 10.51
C LEU A 876 -14.35 18.87 11.12
N LYS A 877 -13.29 18.08 11.31
CA LYS A 877 -12.00 18.55 11.80
C LYS A 877 -10.83 17.77 11.21
N ARG A 878 -9.62 18.32 11.35
CA ARG A 878 -8.38 17.57 11.06
C ARG A 878 -8.03 16.67 12.25
N LYS A 879 -7.76 15.39 12.01
CA LYS A 879 -7.30 14.45 13.04
C LYS A 879 -6.00 14.95 13.69
N GLY A 880 -6.05 15.19 15.00
CA GLY A 880 -4.94 15.73 15.80
C GLY A 880 -4.71 17.24 15.62
N GLY A 881 -5.71 17.98 15.13
CA GLY A 881 -5.58 19.40 14.80
C GLY A 881 -6.87 20.22 14.91
N ARG A 882 -6.93 21.27 14.10
CA ARG A 882 -7.88 22.40 14.10
C ARG A 882 -9.22 22.06 13.42
N PRO A 883 -10.26 22.91 13.59
CA PRO A 883 -11.49 22.84 12.80
C PRO A 883 -11.19 22.83 11.31
N PHE A 884 -12.02 22.16 10.53
CA PHE A 884 -11.88 22.05 9.08
C PHE A 884 -13.09 22.65 8.40
N PHE A 885 -12.90 23.58 7.46
CA PHE A 885 -13.99 24.13 6.64
C PHE A 885 -13.71 23.90 5.15
N MET A 886 -14.77 23.66 4.37
CA MET A 886 -14.66 23.43 2.94
C MET A 886 -15.54 24.42 2.17
N CYS A 887 -14.94 25.11 1.21
CA CYS A 887 -15.64 25.92 0.23
C CYS A 887 -14.92 25.94 -1.11
N GLY A 888 -15.68 25.78 -2.20
CA GLY A 888 -15.12 25.83 -3.53
C GLY A 888 -16.03 25.31 -4.65
N PRO A 889 -15.42 25.03 -5.81
CA PRO A 889 -16.11 24.48 -6.98
C PRO A 889 -16.91 23.21 -6.69
N GLY A 890 -18.19 23.23 -7.05
CA GLY A 890 -19.01 22.04 -7.28
C GLY A 890 -18.84 21.46 -8.69
N ASP A 891 -18.00 22.09 -9.54
CA ASP A 891 -17.80 21.74 -10.94
C ASP A 891 -16.34 21.90 -11.41
N PRO A 892 -15.92 21.25 -12.52
CA PRO A 892 -16.74 20.38 -13.36
C PRO A 892 -16.85 18.95 -12.81
N GLU A 893 -18.06 18.41 -12.78
CA GLU A 893 -18.34 16.99 -12.49
C GLU A 893 -17.55 16.03 -13.41
N ASP A 894 -17.33 16.46 -14.66
CA ASP A 894 -16.62 15.69 -15.69
C ASP A 894 -15.10 15.72 -15.55
N PHE A 895 -14.54 16.30 -14.48
CA PHE A 895 -13.11 16.50 -14.28
C PHE A 895 -12.27 15.26 -14.65
N LEU A 896 -12.65 14.07 -14.20
CA LEU A 896 -11.92 12.82 -14.46
C LEU A 896 -11.92 12.39 -15.94
N TYR A 897 -12.81 12.97 -16.75
CA TYR A 897 -13.10 12.62 -18.14
C TYR A 897 -12.77 13.71 -19.15
N ARG A 898 -12.35 14.89 -18.70
CA ARG A 898 -11.94 16.00 -19.57
C ARG A 898 -10.81 15.60 -20.52
N GLY A 899 -10.89 16.12 -21.74
CA GLY A 899 -9.95 15.78 -22.82
C GLY A 899 -10.35 14.52 -23.58
N LYS A 900 -9.53 14.17 -24.56
CA LYS A 900 -9.78 13.05 -25.45
C LYS A 900 -9.53 11.72 -24.72
N LEU A 901 -10.42 10.76 -24.93
CA LEU A 901 -10.20 9.38 -24.52
C LEU A 901 -9.05 8.76 -25.34
N ASN A 902 -8.01 8.34 -24.65
CA ASN A 902 -6.90 7.59 -25.24
C ASN A 902 -7.28 6.12 -25.42
N PRO A 903 -6.66 5.40 -26.37
CA PRO A 903 -6.92 3.97 -26.59
C PRO A 903 -6.74 3.08 -25.36
N ASP A 904 -5.95 3.51 -24.37
CA ASP A 904 -5.76 2.76 -23.14
C ASP A 904 -6.72 3.14 -22.00
N GLY A 905 -7.75 3.94 -22.30
CA GLY A 905 -8.79 4.38 -21.38
C GLY A 905 -8.49 5.67 -20.62
N THR A 906 -7.24 6.15 -20.62
CA THR A 906 -6.85 7.41 -19.97
C THR A 906 -7.35 8.64 -20.72
N ARG A 907 -7.28 9.82 -20.10
CA ARG A 907 -7.65 11.12 -20.69
C ARG A 907 -6.44 12.04 -20.87
N ASP A 908 -6.43 12.87 -21.91
CA ASP A 908 -5.35 13.83 -22.18
C ASP A 908 -5.75 15.30 -21.93
N GLY A 909 -6.69 15.53 -21.02
CA GLY A 909 -7.24 16.85 -20.70
C GLY A 909 -6.32 17.77 -19.89
N ASP A 910 -6.94 18.84 -19.40
CA ASP A 910 -6.31 19.95 -18.67
C ASP A 910 -6.40 19.83 -17.14
N GLN A 911 -6.71 18.65 -16.60
CA GLN A 911 -6.93 18.40 -15.17
C GLN A 911 -5.84 18.99 -14.26
N MET A 912 -4.56 18.78 -14.60
CA MET A 912 -3.44 19.35 -13.82
C MET A 912 -3.39 20.87 -13.85
N LYS A 913 -3.83 21.51 -14.94
CA LYS A 913 -3.91 22.98 -15.03
C LYS A 913 -5.02 23.51 -14.14
N LEU A 914 -6.14 22.79 -14.04
CA LEU A 914 -7.23 23.14 -13.13
C LEU A 914 -6.81 23.00 -11.67
N ILE A 915 -6.12 21.91 -11.32
CA ILE A 915 -5.52 21.73 -9.99
C ILE A 915 -4.56 22.88 -9.69
N GLU A 916 -3.68 23.25 -10.63
CA GLU A 916 -2.74 24.36 -10.46
C GLU A 916 -3.45 25.72 -10.30
N LYS A 917 -4.53 25.97 -11.05
CA LYS A 917 -5.33 27.20 -10.92
C LYS A 917 -6.00 27.29 -9.55
N LEU A 918 -6.43 26.17 -8.97
CA LEU A 918 -7.03 26.15 -7.64
C LEU A 918 -5.98 26.44 -6.55
N LYS A 919 -4.74 25.95 -6.73
CA LYS A 919 -3.63 26.22 -5.81
C LYS A 919 -3.42 27.72 -5.64
N GLY A 920 -3.24 28.15 -4.39
CA GLY A 920 -2.96 29.54 -4.06
C GLY A 920 -4.18 30.48 -4.05
N THR A 921 -5.38 29.99 -4.41
CA THR A 921 -6.64 30.74 -4.23
C THR A 921 -7.19 30.60 -2.81
N GLY A 922 -7.00 29.43 -2.21
CA GLY A 922 -7.53 29.05 -0.89
C GLY A 922 -8.87 28.31 -0.95
N ALA A 923 -9.56 28.28 -2.11
CA ALA A 923 -10.62 27.31 -2.34
C ALA A 923 -10.04 25.90 -2.24
N ASN A 924 -10.75 24.98 -1.57
CA ASN A 924 -10.14 23.75 -1.10
C ASN A 924 -10.96 22.49 -1.36
N CYS A 925 -11.83 22.47 -2.37
CA CYS A 925 -12.54 21.26 -2.78
C CYS A 925 -12.81 21.19 -4.28
N ILE A 926 -12.99 19.97 -4.77
CA ILE A 926 -13.40 19.66 -6.15
C ILE A 926 -14.38 18.48 -6.12
N TYR A 927 -15.42 18.58 -6.94
CA TYR A 927 -16.43 17.56 -7.20
C TYR A 927 -15.95 16.57 -8.28
N LEU A 928 -15.98 15.27 -8.02
CA LEU A 928 -15.37 14.26 -8.90
C LEU A 928 -16.19 12.96 -8.92
N MET A 929 -16.49 12.41 -10.10
CA MET A 929 -17.32 11.19 -10.21
C MET A 929 -16.63 10.02 -10.89
N ALA A 930 -16.68 8.85 -10.25
CA ALA A 930 -16.09 7.62 -10.77
C ALA A 930 -16.85 7.05 -11.97
N VAL A 931 -18.18 7.13 -12.02
CA VAL A 931 -18.96 6.61 -13.14
C VAL A 931 -20.09 7.57 -13.47
N ARG A 932 -19.99 8.21 -14.64
CA ARG A 932 -21.02 9.10 -15.21
C ARG A 932 -21.84 8.45 -16.33
N SER A 933 -21.29 7.39 -16.93
CA SER A 933 -22.00 6.57 -17.92
C SER A 933 -23.04 5.62 -17.31
N HIS A 934 -23.71 4.80 -18.14
CA HIS A 934 -24.69 3.77 -17.71
C HIS A 934 -25.98 4.35 -17.11
N GLY A 935 -26.40 5.54 -17.57
CA GLY A 935 -27.65 6.16 -17.18
C GLY A 935 -27.49 7.57 -16.62
N GLY A 936 -26.30 7.92 -16.09
CA GLY A 936 -25.97 9.29 -15.70
C GLY A 936 -25.64 10.20 -16.88
N ASP A 937 -25.11 11.37 -16.58
CA ASP A 937 -24.92 12.52 -17.48
C ASP A 937 -23.69 12.39 -18.39
N GLY A 938 -22.83 11.41 -18.13
CA GLY A 938 -21.65 11.13 -18.94
C GLY A 938 -21.93 10.30 -20.18
N ASP A 939 -21.12 10.51 -21.23
CA ASP A 939 -21.17 9.62 -22.39
C ASP A 939 -20.71 8.19 -22.03
N LYS A 940 -20.89 7.24 -22.96
CA LYS A 940 -20.53 5.82 -22.75
C LYS A 940 -19.08 5.56 -22.32
N THR A 941 -18.20 6.56 -22.43
CA THR A 941 -16.78 6.50 -22.10
C THR A 941 -16.43 7.13 -20.75
N HIS A 942 -17.40 7.71 -20.04
CA HIS A 942 -17.22 8.32 -18.74
C HIS A 942 -17.32 7.27 -17.62
N ASN A 943 -16.40 6.30 -17.65
CA ASN A 943 -16.19 5.30 -16.61
C ASN A 943 -14.74 4.78 -16.67
N LEU A 944 -14.34 4.06 -15.62
CA LEU A 944 -13.00 3.50 -15.47
C LEU A 944 -12.88 2.03 -15.93
N PHE A 945 -13.85 1.48 -16.66
CA PHE A 945 -13.81 0.06 -17.03
C PHE A 945 -12.98 -0.19 -18.29
N VAL A 946 -12.38 -1.38 -18.39
CA VAL A 946 -11.59 -1.76 -19.56
C VAL A 946 -12.49 -1.77 -20.81
N ASN A 947 -12.16 -0.92 -21.79
CA ASN A 947 -12.98 -0.66 -22.98
C ASN A 947 -14.42 -0.22 -22.66
N ASN A 948 -14.60 0.51 -21.56
CA ASN A 948 -15.90 0.98 -21.09
C ASN A 948 -16.91 -0.14 -20.79
N ASN A 949 -16.41 -1.34 -20.43
CA ASN A 949 -17.23 -2.51 -20.16
C ASN A 949 -16.92 -3.08 -18.78
N HIS A 950 -17.85 -2.95 -17.84
CA HIS A 950 -17.68 -3.37 -16.45
C HIS A 950 -17.40 -4.88 -16.31
N ALA A 951 -17.87 -5.72 -17.23
CA ALA A 951 -17.58 -7.16 -17.22
C ALA A 951 -16.10 -7.48 -17.50
N LYS A 952 -15.34 -6.52 -18.05
CA LYS A 952 -13.88 -6.65 -18.28
C LYS A 952 -13.04 -6.15 -17.10
N GLY A 953 -13.68 -5.72 -16.02
CA GLY A 953 -13.03 -5.20 -14.82
C GLY A 953 -12.57 -3.75 -14.94
N ILE A 954 -12.00 -3.23 -13.85
CA ILE A 954 -11.48 -1.87 -13.77
C ILE A 954 -10.17 -1.74 -14.54
N ASN A 955 -10.03 -0.64 -15.28
CA ASN A 955 -8.83 -0.27 -15.99
C ASN A 955 -7.80 0.35 -15.05
N VAL A 956 -6.77 -0.42 -14.70
CA VAL A 956 -5.70 0.00 -13.77
C VAL A 956 -4.98 1.26 -14.25
N LYS A 957 -4.86 1.50 -15.56
CA LYS A 957 -4.23 2.72 -16.08
C LYS A 957 -5.04 3.99 -15.80
N VAL A 958 -6.36 3.89 -15.80
CA VAL A 958 -7.24 5.00 -15.43
C VAL A 958 -7.05 5.31 -13.94
N LEU A 959 -7.00 4.28 -13.09
CA LEU A 959 -6.69 4.46 -11.67
C LEU A 959 -5.29 5.05 -11.43
N GLU A 960 -4.28 4.61 -12.18
CA GLU A 960 -2.92 5.17 -12.13
C GLU A 960 -2.88 6.65 -12.55
N GLN A 961 -3.72 7.06 -13.49
CA GLN A 961 -3.85 8.45 -13.89
C GLN A 961 -4.54 9.28 -12.80
N TRP A 962 -5.66 8.79 -12.25
CA TRP A 962 -6.38 9.47 -11.17
C TRP A 962 -5.49 9.63 -9.93
N GLU A 963 -4.66 8.65 -9.63
CA GLU A 963 -3.66 8.70 -8.55
C GLU A 963 -2.77 9.93 -8.63
N VAL A 964 -2.33 10.31 -9.84
CA VAL A 964 -1.49 11.50 -10.05
C VAL A 964 -2.24 12.76 -9.66
N TRP A 965 -3.51 12.87 -10.07
CA TRP A 965 -4.35 14.02 -9.76
C TRP A 965 -4.68 14.08 -8.26
N PHE A 966 -5.06 12.96 -7.66
CA PHE A 966 -5.44 12.87 -6.25
C PHE A 966 -4.25 13.13 -5.33
N THR A 967 -3.07 12.61 -5.67
CA THR A 967 -1.84 12.93 -4.94
C THR A 967 -1.54 14.43 -4.98
N GLU A 968 -1.72 15.08 -6.12
CA GLU A 968 -1.49 16.53 -6.24
C GLU A 968 -2.52 17.33 -5.43
N MET A 969 -3.79 16.94 -5.48
CA MET A 969 -4.84 17.56 -4.66
C MET A 969 -4.55 17.38 -3.16
N ASP A 970 -4.23 16.16 -2.73
CA ASP A 970 -3.95 15.82 -1.32
C ASP A 970 -2.76 16.60 -0.76
N ASN A 971 -1.67 16.70 -1.52
CA ASN A 971 -0.47 17.45 -1.14
C ASN A 971 -0.74 18.95 -0.97
N ASN A 972 -1.76 19.49 -1.64
CA ASN A 972 -2.11 20.91 -1.62
C ASN A 972 -3.38 21.20 -0.80
N GLY A 973 -3.88 20.23 -0.03
CA GLY A 973 -5.04 20.43 0.85
C GLY A 973 -6.36 20.62 0.12
N ILE A 974 -6.45 20.20 -1.14
CA ILE A 974 -7.67 20.22 -1.94
C ILE A 974 -8.44 18.93 -1.65
N VAL A 975 -9.69 19.07 -1.19
CA VAL A 975 -10.60 17.96 -0.93
C VAL A 975 -11.01 17.31 -2.23
N ILE A 976 -10.76 16.00 -2.30
CA ILE A 976 -11.25 15.07 -3.30
C ILE A 976 -12.64 14.66 -2.83
N TYR A 977 -13.69 15.30 -3.34
CA TYR A 977 -15.07 14.94 -3.03
C TYR A 977 -15.54 13.91 -4.07
N PHE A 978 -15.38 12.63 -3.73
CA PHE A 978 -15.37 11.55 -4.71
C PHE A 978 -16.69 10.77 -4.73
N PHE A 979 -17.51 11.00 -5.76
CA PHE A 979 -18.73 10.26 -6.05
C PHE A 979 -18.42 8.91 -6.68
N PHE A 980 -19.02 7.82 -6.20
CA PHE A 980 -18.96 6.54 -6.91
C PHE A 980 -19.87 6.54 -8.14
N TYR A 981 -21.06 7.12 -8.02
CA TYR A 981 -22.10 7.12 -9.06
C TYR A 981 -22.68 8.50 -9.29
N ASP A 982 -22.87 8.82 -10.55
CA ASP A 982 -23.57 10.00 -11.06
C ASP A 982 -25.07 9.70 -11.17
N ASP A 983 -25.94 10.58 -10.69
CA ASP A 983 -27.42 10.55 -10.88
C ASP A 983 -28.05 9.16 -11.12
N SER A 984 -28.52 8.94 -12.35
CA SER A 984 -29.16 7.73 -12.85
C SER A 984 -28.19 6.59 -13.23
N ALA A 985 -26.88 6.72 -12.97
CA ALA A 985 -25.86 5.73 -13.32
C ALA A 985 -26.08 4.40 -12.60
N ARG A 986 -26.47 3.37 -13.37
CA ARG A 986 -26.83 2.05 -12.84
C ARG A 986 -26.10 0.93 -13.55
N ILE A 987 -24.91 0.60 -13.03
CA ILE A 987 -24.05 -0.46 -13.56
C ILE A 987 -24.51 -1.86 -13.10
N TRP A 988 -24.94 -2.00 -11.84
CA TRP A 988 -25.41 -3.28 -11.27
C TRP A 988 -26.90 -3.26 -10.99
N SER A 989 -27.65 -4.14 -11.65
CA SER A 989 -29.11 -4.28 -11.48
C SER A 989 -29.46 -5.33 -10.42
N THR A 990 -29.00 -5.13 -9.18
CA THR A 990 -29.10 -6.10 -8.06
C THR A 990 -30.11 -5.68 -6.98
N GLY A 991 -30.97 -4.70 -7.29
CA GLY A 991 -31.94 -4.13 -6.36
C GLY A 991 -31.23 -3.51 -5.15
N ASN A 992 -31.56 -3.99 -3.94
CA ASN A 992 -30.98 -3.47 -2.70
C ASN A 992 -29.65 -4.14 -2.31
N GLN A 993 -29.20 -5.18 -3.02
CA GLN A 993 -28.03 -5.97 -2.61
C GLN A 993 -26.76 -5.52 -3.32
N VAL A 994 -25.66 -5.34 -2.58
CA VAL A 994 -24.33 -5.15 -3.16
C VAL A 994 -23.75 -6.53 -3.46
N ASP A 995 -23.77 -6.91 -4.74
CA ASP A 995 -23.27 -8.21 -5.16
C ASP A 995 -21.73 -8.25 -5.20
N LYS A 996 -21.18 -9.36 -5.65
CA LYS A 996 -19.72 -9.51 -5.71
C LYS A 996 -19.08 -8.50 -6.67
N GLY A 997 -19.68 -8.22 -7.82
CA GLY A 997 -19.07 -7.36 -8.83
C GLY A 997 -18.98 -5.91 -8.36
N GLU A 998 -20.05 -5.39 -7.78
CA GLU A 998 -20.08 -4.04 -7.22
C GLU A 998 -19.21 -3.91 -5.97
N ARG A 999 -19.23 -4.91 -5.09
CA ARG A 999 -18.34 -4.93 -3.92
C ARG A 999 -16.88 -4.91 -4.35
N ASP A 1000 -16.50 -5.71 -5.34
CA ASP A 1000 -15.12 -5.74 -5.86
C ASP A 1000 -14.76 -4.38 -6.48
N PHE A 1001 -15.71 -3.70 -7.14
CA PHE A 1001 -15.53 -2.34 -7.65
C PHE A 1001 -15.27 -1.34 -6.54
N ILE A 1002 -16.16 -1.28 -5.53
CA ILE A 1002 -16.05 -0.40 -4.36
C ILE A 1002 -14.70 -0.63 -3.66
N TYR A 1003 -14.39 -1.89 -3.34
CA TYR A 1003 -13.17 -2.24 -2.62
C TYR A 1003 -11.92 -1.88 -3.43
N THR A 1004 -11.95 -2.06 -4.76
CA THR A 1004 -10.80 -1.69 -5.59
C THR A 1004 -10.54 -0.19 -5.57
N ILE A 1005 -11.58 0.64 -5.61
CA ILE A 1005 -11.44 2.11 -5.53
C ILE A 1005 -11.00 2.54 -4.13
N VAL A 1006 -11.65 2.01 -3.08
CA VAL A 1006 -11.32 2.34 -1.69
C VAL A 1006 -9.89 1.92 -1.36
N ASP A 1007 -9.52 0.65 -1.59
CA ASP A 1007 -8.15 0.14 -1.37
C ASP A 1007 -7.11 0.96 -2.15
N ARG A 1008 -7.49 1.54 -3.30
CA ARG A 1008 -6.59 2.35 -4.12
C ARG A 1008 -6.34 3.72 -3.50
N PHE A 1009 -7.38 4.43 -3.08
CA PHE A 1009 -7.28 5.86 -2.74
C PHE A 1009 -7.44 6.19 -1.25
N GLU A 1010 -7.76 5.23 -0.37
CA GLU A 1010 -7.88 5.43 1.08
C GLU A 1010 -6.60 6.02 1.73
N HIS A 1011 -5.48 6.01 1.02
CA HIS A 1011 -4.25 6.61 1.51
C HIS A 1011 -4.16 8.13 1.29
N HIS A 1012 -5.15 8.80 0.70
CA HIS A 1012 -5.23 10.28 0.66
C HIS A 1012 -5.90 10.84 1.91
N LYS A 1013 -5.46 11.97 2.46
CA LYS A 1013 -5.97 12.54 3.73
C LYS A 1013 -7.12 13.53 3.52
N ASN A 1014 -7.17 14.17 2.36
CA ASN A 1014 -8.15 15.15 1.94
C ASN A 1014 -9.22 14.49 1.06
N LEU A 1015 -9.85 13.43 1.57
CA LEU A 1015 -10.77 12.59 0.82
C LEU A 1015 -12.10 12.46 1.57
N ILE A 1016 -13.20 12.67 0.84
CA ILE A 1016 -14.57 12.39 1.28
C ILE A 1016 -15.20 11.48 0.23
N TRP A 1017 -15.70 10.32 0.66
CA TRP A 1017 -16.38 9.38 -0.22
C TRP A 1017 -17.85 9.76 -0.35
N CYS A 1018 -18.34 10.14 -1.52
CA CYS A 1018 -19.77 10.30 -1.75
C CYS A 1018 -20.34 9.09 -2.50
N ILE A 1019 -21.46 8.53 -2.04
CA ILE A 1019 -22.02 7.29 -2.60
C ILE A 1019 -22.58 7.54 -4.00
N ALA A 1020 -23.44 8.54 -4.13
CA ALA A 1020 -24.07 8.93 -5.38
C ALA A 1020 -24.45 10.41 -5.31
N GLU A 1021 -24.54 11.05 -6.47
CA GLU A 1021 -25.02 12.44 -6.59
C GLU A 1021 -26.53 12.49 -6.31
N GLU A 1022 -27.41 12.43 -7.30
CA GLU A 1022 -28.85 12.40 -7.02
C GLU A 1022 -29.33 10.97 -6.74
N TYR A 1023 -28.97 10.41 -5.56
CA TYR A 1023 -29.12 8.95 -5.31
C TYR A 1023 -30.53 8.41 -5.60
N GLN A 1024 -31.56 9.23 -5.44
CA GLN A 1024 -32.97 8.84 -5.59
C GLN A 1024 -33.33 8.46 -7.02
N GLU A 1025 -32.54 8.88 -8.01
CA GLU A 1025 -32.77 8.53 -9.40
C GLU A 1025 -32.46 7.06 -9.70
N ALA A 1026 -31.37 6.53 -9.12
CA ALA A 1026 -30.92 5.16 -9.37
C ALA A 1026 -31.16 4.19 -8.20
N PHE A 1027 -31.22 4.68 -6.96
CA PHE A 1027 -31.10 3.87 -5.75
C PHE A 1027 -32.18 4.15 -4.70
N SER A 1028 -32.55 3.09 -3.98
CA SER A 1028 -33.34 3.24 -2.76
C SER A 1028 -32.45 3.65 -1.58
N ALA A 1029 -33.04 4.22 -0.52
CA ALA A 1029 -32.30 4.49 0.71
C ALA A 1029 -31.63 3.23 1.30
N LYS A 1030 -32.30 2.06 1.23
CA LYS A 1030 -31.73 0.79 1.69
C LYS A 1030 -30.51 0.38 0.87
N ARG A 1031 -30.53 0.66 -0.44
CA ARG A 1031 -29.42 0.40 -1.35
C ARG A 1031 -28.20 1.27 -1.00
N VAL A 1032 -28.41 2.56 -0.78
CA VAL A 1032 -27.37 3.50 -0.32
C VAL A 1032 -26.73 3.03 0.98
N LYS A 1033 -27.53 2.67 2.00
CA LYS A 1033 -27.01 2.15 3.29
C LYS A 1033 -26.10 0.93 3.11
N ASN A 1034 -26.49 0.01 2.23
CA ASN A 1034 -25.69 -1.18 1.96
C ASN A 1034 -24.37 -0.86 1.22
N ILE A 1035 -24.36 0.14 0.34
CA ILE A 1035 -23.13 0.64 -0.32
C ILE A 1035 -22.24 1.35 0.71
N ALA A 1036 -22.80 2.23 1.55
CA ALA A 1036 -22.09 2.91 2.65
C ALA A 1036 -21.37 1.89 3.55
N ALA A 1037 -22.06 0.81 3.93
CA ALA A 1037 -21.48 -0.27 4.73
C ALA A 1037 -20.33 -0.99 4.00
N GLN A 1038 -20.36 -1.10 2.66
CA GLN A 1038 -19.22 -1.68 1.91
C GLN A 1038 -18.03 -0.72 1.85
N ILE A 1039 -18.26 0.58 1.66
CA ILE A 1039 -17.19 1.60 1.67
C ILE A 1039 -16.53 1.60 3.05
N ARG A 1040 -17.32 1.70 4.13
CA ARG A 1040 -16.82 1.65 5.52
C ARG A 1040 -16.06 0.36 5.81
N ALA A 1041 -16.50 -0.78 5.29
CA ALA A 1041 -15.83 -2.06 5.49
C ALA A 1041 -14.50 -2.20 4.72
N ALA A 1042 -14.34 -1.45 3.62
CA ALA A 1042 -13.13 -1.43 2.81
C ALA A 1042 -12.10 -0.43 3.34
N ASP A 1043 -12.54 0.74 3.82
CA ASP A 1043 -11.66 1.85 4.22
C ASP A 1043 -11.01 1.62 5.58
N ASP A 1044 -9.72 1.29 5.57
CA ASP A 1044 -8.91 1.03 6.77
C ASP A 1044 -8.58 2.33 7.56
N TYR A 1045 -8.97 3.52 7.08
CA TYR A 1045 -8.64 4.83 7.70
C TYR A 1045 -9.82 5.69 8.13
N ASP A 1046 -11.07 5.26 7.96
CA ASP A 1046 -12.26 5.98 8.46
C ASP A 1046 -12.49 7.35 7.80
N HIS A 1047 -12.45 7.45 6.47
CA HIS A 1047 -12.82 8.70 5.81
C HIS A 1047 -14.30 9.04 6.03
N VAL A 1048 -14.62 10.32 5.91
CA VAL A 1048 -15.99 10.82 5.91
C VAL A 1048 -16.72 10.21 4.70
N ILE A 1049 -17.89 9.63 4.93
CA ILE A 1049 -18.78 9.11 3.87
C ILE A 1049 -19.98 10.03 3.74
N ALA A 1050 -20.26 10.47 2.54
CA ALA A 1050 -21.35 11.35 2.18
C ALA A 1050 -22.37 10.67 1.26
N VAL A 1051 -23.56 11.25 1.19
CA VAL A 1051 -24.54 11.00 0.14
C VAL A 1051 -25.19 12.32 -0.26
N HIS A 1052 -25.37 12.52 -1.55
CA HIS A 1052 -26.10 13.66 -2.09
C HIS A 1052 -27.55 13.26 -2.36
N LYS A 1053 -28.49 14.19 -2.21
CA LYS A 1053 -29.93 13.93 -2.40
C LYS A 1053 -30.52 14.97 -3.32
N LEU A 1054 -31.38 14.50 -4.23
CA LEU A 1054 -32.19 15.32 -5.11
C LEU A 1054 -32.97 16.38 -4.28
N SER A 1055 -33.26 17.54 -4.87
CA SER A 1055 -33.81 18.74 -4.23
C SER A 1055 -34.61 18.51 -2.93
N GLY A 1056 -34.05 18.90 -1.79
CA GLY A 1056 -34.69 18.75 -0.49
C GLY A 1056 -33.76 19.10 0.68
N LEU A 1057 -34.36 19.29 1.87
CA LEU A 1057 -33.61 19.60 3.12
C LEU A 1057 -33.65 18.45 4.13
N ASP A 1058 -34.47 17.43 3.87
CA ASP A 1058 -34.72 16.32 4.80
C ASP A 1058 -33.87 15.10 4.43
N PHE A 1059 -33.13 14.57 5.41
CA PHE A 1059 -32.35 13.34 5.29
C PHE A 1059 -32.73 12.32 6.38
N CYS A 1060 -33.97 12.40 6.90
CA CYS A 1060 -34.44 11.55 7.99
C CYS A 1060 -34.27 10.04 7.71
N GLU A 1061 -34.29 9.61 6.45
CA GLU A 1061 -34.10 8.22 6.04
C GLU A 1061 -32.71 7.66 6.36
N PHE A 1062 -31.70 8.52 6.51
CA PHE A 1062 -30.31 8.16 6.83
C PHE A 1062 -29.87 8.69 8.18
N ALA A 1063 -30.75 9.36 8.91
CA ALA A 1063 -30.35 10.18 10.02
C ALA A 1063 -29.77 9.42 11.22
N ASP A 1064 -30.03 8.11 11.29
CA ASP A 1064 -29.45 7.18 12.28
C ASP A 1064 -28.62 6.07 11.58
N GLU A 1065 -28.19 6.30 10.33
CA GLU A 1065 -27.30 5.38 9.60
C GLU A 1065 -25.85 5.61 10.04
N PRO A 1066 -25.20 4.63 10.72
CA PRO A 1066 -23.87 4.83 11.29
C PRO A 1066 -22.75 4.93 10.25
N ASN A 1067 -23.01 4.55 8.99
CA ASN A 1067 -21.97 4.57 7.95
C ASN A 1067 -21.93 5.88 7.15
N ILE A 1068 -22.88 6.81 7.33
CA ILE A 1068 -22.96 8.05 6.56
C ILE A 1068 -22.80 9.24 7.51
N ASP A 1069 -21.81 10.08 7.22
CA ASP A 1069 -21.35 11.17 8.08
C ASP A 1069 -21.84 12.55 7.63
N GLN A 1070 -21.97 12.74 6.31
CA GLN A 1070 -22.28 14.02 5.69
C GLN A 1070 -23.39 13.91 4.65
N PHE A 1071 -24.25 14.93 4.60
CA PHE A 1071 -25.32 15.02 3.63
C PHE A 1071 -25.11 16.23 2.72
N ALA A 1072 -24.98 15.94 1.43
CA ALA A 1072 -24.82 16.94 0.38
C ALA A 1072 -26.20 17.33 -0.14
N ILE A 1073 -26.55 18.60 0.06
CA ILE A 1073 -27.87 19.17 -0.13
C ILE A 1073 -27.95 19.85 -1.50
N GLN A 1074 -28.94 19.44 -2.28
CA GLN A 1074 -29.47 20.24 -3.37
C GLN A 1074 -30.67 21.06 -2.90
N TYR A 1075 -30.61 22.38 -3.05
CA TYR A 1075 -31.70 23.28 -2.71
C TYR A 1075 -31.72 24.49 -3.65
N ASN A 1076 -32.34 24.31 -4.81
CA ASN A 1076 -32.40 25.24 -5.94
C ASN A 1076 -33.16 26.54 -5.64
N LYS A 1077 -32.55 27.41 -4.83
CA LYS A 1077 -33.06 28.74 -4.46
C LYS A 1077 -32.00 29.81 -4.75
N SER A 1078 -32.42 30.88 -5.39
CA SER A 1078 -31.54 31.91 -5.93
C SER A 1078 -31.24 33.07 -4.97
N SER A 1079 -31.88 33.14 -3.80
CA SER A 1079 -31.64 34.21 -2.81
C SER A 1079 -30.82 33.73 -1.63
N ALA A 1080 -29.83 34.53 -1.22
CA ALA A 1080 -29.00 34.27 -0.04
C ALA A 1080 -29.85 34.07 1.24
N ASP A 1081 -30.92 34.85 1.42
CA ASP A 1081 -31.80 34.74 2.59
C ASP A 1081 -32.58 33.42 2.61
N VAL A 1082 -33.04 32.98 1.45
CA VAL A 1082 -33.81 31.73 1.32
C VAL A 1082 -32.88 30.53 1.53
N LEU A 1083 -31.67 30.58 0.97
CA LEU A 1083 -30.64 29.57 1.20
C LEU A 1083 -30.26 29.46 2.68
N HIS A 1084 -30.00 30.60 3.33
CA HIS A 1084 -29.70 30.63 4.76
C HIS A 1084 -30.83 30.03 5.61
N GLY A 1085 -32.08 30.47 5.40
CA GLY A 1085 -33.22 29.92 6.12
C GLY A 1085 -33.41 28.42 5.89
N GLY A 1086 -33.12 27.94 4.68
CA GLY A 1086 -33.07 26.52 4.35
C GLY A 1086 -32.00 25.75 5.15
N MET A 1087 -30.78 26.29 5.21
CA MET A 1087 -29.69 25.66 5.96
C MET A 1087 -29.95 25.66 7.48
N VAL A 1088 -30.49 26.74 8.04
CA VAL A 1088 -30.91 26.78 9.46
C VAL A 1088 -32.00 25.73 9.74
N ARG A 1089 -32.93 25.53 8.80
CA ARG A 1089 -33.94 24.49 8.90
C ARG A 1089 -33.31 23.09 8.88
N ALA A 1090 -32.45 22.81 7.90
CA ALA A 1090 -31.77 21.52 7.77
C ALA A 1090 -30.90 21.23 9.01
N TRP A 1091 -30.17 22.24 9.51
CA TRP A 1091 -29.37 22.15 10.74
C TRP A 1091 -30.21 21.72 11.94
N ARG A 1092 -31.38 22.36 12.12
CA ARG A 1092 -32.30 22.01 13.20
C ARG A 1092 -32.88 20.60 13.04
N GLU A 1093 -33.20 20.19 11.81
CA GLU A 1093 -33.73 18.85 11.50
C GLU A 1093 -32.67 17.75 11.68
N ALA A 1094 -31.39 18.07 11.44
CA ALA A 1094 -30.26 17.20 11.72
C ALA A 1094 -30.12 16.86 13.21
N LYS A 1095 -30.52 17.79 14.10
CA LYS A 1095 -30.47 17.63 15.56
C LYS A 1095 -29.07 17.24 16.07
N GLY A 1096 -28.03 17.75 15.39
CA GLY A 1096 -26.64 17.45 15.73
C GLY A 1096 -26.23 16.00 15.50
N ARG A 1097 -26.87 15.27 14.58
CA ARG A 1097 -26.53 13.87 14.27
C ARG A 1097 -25.51 13.72 13.14
N TYR A 1098 -25.45 14.68 12.23
CA TYR A 1098 -24.67 14.58 10.99
C TYR A 1098 -24.31 15.94 10.42
N ASN A 1099 -23.32 15.93 9.54
CA ASN A 1099 -22.80 17.12 8.87
C ASN A 1099 -23.62 17.49 7.62
N LEU A 1100 -23.69 18.79 7.32
CA LEU A 1100 -24.43 19.36 6.19
C LEU A 1100 -23.48 20.07 5.21
N ASN A 1101 -23.60 19.77 3.93
CA ASN A 1101 -22.91 20.45 2.84
C ASN A 1101 -23.94 20.99 1.86
N MET A 1102 -24.05 22.31 1.69
CA MET A 1102 -24.82 22.89 0.61
C MET A 1102 -24.04 22.68 -0.69
N SER A 1103 -24.37 21.64 -1.43
CA SER A 1103 -23.62 21.18 -2.59
C SER A 1103 -24.15 21.71 -3.91
N GLU A 1104 -25.46 21.95 -3.98
CA GLU A 1104 -26.09 22.32 -5.24
C GLU A 1104 -27.23 23.33 -5.06
N ALA A 1105 -27.11 24.48 -5.73
CA ALA A 1105 -28.23 25.39 -5.91
C ALA A 1105 -28.14 26.05 -7.29
N ALA A 1106 -29.18 25.86 -8.08
CA ALA A 1106 -29.39 26.59 -9.32
C ALA A 1106 -29.29 28.10 -9.10
N ASP A 1107 -28.74 28.80 -10.09
CA ASP A 1107 -28.55 30.25 -10.08
C ASP A 1107 -27.77 30.77 -8.87
N PHE A 1108 -26.69 30.07 -8.47
CA PHE A 1108 -25.81 30.54 -7.39
C PHE A 1108 -25.12 31.88 -7.74
N GLY A 1109 -24.91 32.17 -9.02
CA GLY A 1109 -24.32 33.43 -9.50
C GLY A 1109 -22.79 33.45 -9.43
N THR A 1110 -22.19 34.63 -9.56
CA THR A 1110 -20.72 34.84 -9.54
C THR A 1110 -20.36 36.10 -8.75
N GLY A 1111 -19.08 36.31 -8.45
CA GLY A 1111 -18.58 37.48 -7.74
C GLY A 1111 -19.29 37.76 -6.39
N GLU A 1112 -19.82 38.98 -6.23
CA GLU A 1112 -20.49 39.42 -5.01
C GLU A 1112 -21.71 38.56 -4.63
N GLU A 1113 -22.48 38.11 -5.62
CA GLU A 1113 -23.67 37.29 -5.37
C GLU A 1113 -23.29 35.92 -4.81
N ALA A 1114 -22.34 35.23 -5.46
CA ALA A 1114 -21.84 33.94 -5.00
C ALA A 1114 -21.23 34.05 -3.61
N ARG A 1115 -20.36 35.05 -3.38
CA ARG A 1115 -19.73 35.28 -2.08
C ARG A 1115 -20.77 35.42 -0.96
N ARG A 1116 -21.81 36.24 -1.17
CA ARG A 1116 -22.87 36.46 -0.17
C ARG A 1116 -23.69 35.21 0.11
N LYS A 1117 -23.99 34.40 -0.90
CA LYS A 1117 -24.69 33.12 -0.73
C LYS A 1117 -23.82 32.12 0.02
N SER A 1118 -22.51 32.04 -0.27
CA SER A 1118 -21.58 31.20 0.48
C SER A 1118 -21.53 31.58 1.96
N TRP A 1119 -21.46 32.87 2.28
CA TRP A 1119 -21.56 33.34 3.67
C TRP A 1119 -22.93 32.97 4.29
N ALA A 1120 -24.03 33.16 3.55
CA ALA A 1120 -25.37 32.84 4.03
C ALA A 1120 -25.52 31.35 4.40
N CYS A 1121 -25.04 30.44 3.55
CA CYS A 1121 -25.04 29.00 3.81
C CYS A 1121 -24.11 28.62 4.99
N ALA A 1122 -22.90 29.18 5.04
CA ALA A 1122 -21.95 28.94 6.12
C ALA A 1122 -22.49 29.37 7.49
N MET A 1123 -23.09 30.57 7.56
CA MET A 1123 -23.76 31.06 8.76
C MET A 1123 -25.01 30.23 9.13
N GLY A 1124 -25.62 29.54 8.16
CA GLY A 1124 -26.71 28.60 8.38
C GLY A 1124 -26.26 27.21 8.86
N GLY A 1125 -24.95 27.00 9.06
CA GLY A 1125 -24.41 25.76 9.62
C GLY A 1125 -23.92 24.74 8.58
N ALA A 1126 -23.82 25.11 7.30
CA ALA A 1126 -23.45 24.20 6.23
C ALA A 1126 -22.08 24.52 5.61
N TYR A 1127 -21.42 23.49 5.09
CA TYR A 1127 -20.29 23.62 4.18
C TYR A 1127 -20.82 24.04 2.79
N VAL A 1128 -19.96 24.49 1.87
CA VAL A 1128 -20.43 25.07 0.60
C VAL A 1128 -19.66 24.56 -0.60
N MET A 1129 -20.31 23.82 -1.49
CA MET A 1129 -19.83 23.60 -2.85
C MET A 1129 -20.79 24.31 -3.82
N ILE A 1130 -20.25 24.92 -4.87
CA ILE A 1130 -21.02 25.82 -5.74
C ILE A 1130 -21.26 25.15 -7.08
N LEU A 1131 -22.53 24.81 -7.35
CA LEU A 1131 -22.99 24.34 -8.66
C LEU A 1131 -22.63 25.34 -9.77
N ARG A 1132 -22.18 24.82 -10.91
CA ARG A 1132 -21.72 25.51 -12.13
C ARG A 1132 -20.47 26.37 -11.95
N MET A 1133 -19.82 26.34 -10.80
CA MET A 1133 -18.50 26.96 -10.63
C MET A 1133 -17.43 26.06 -11.26
N ASP A 1134 -17.35 26.03 -12.59
CA ASP A 1134 -16.31 25.29 -13.33
C ASP A 1134 -14.94 25.97 -13.18
N ILE A 1135 -13.93 25.22 -12.70
CA ILE A 1135 -12.59 25.76 -12.42
C ILE A 1135 -11.97 26.44 -13.65
N ALA A 1136 -12.18 25.92 -14.86
CA ALA A 1136 -11.57 26.45 -16.08
C ALA A 1136 -12.08 27.86 -16.39
N THR A 1137 -13.40 28.07 -16.28
CA THR A 1137 -14.07 29.32 -16.66
C THR A 1137 -14.23 30.32 -15.52
N THR A 1138 -14.23 29.85 -14.26
CA THR A 1138 -14.41 30.70 -13.08
C THR A 1138 -13.24 31.67 -12.92
N LYS A 1139 -13.53 32.94 -12.58
CA LYS A 1139 -12.50 33.94 -12.31
C LYS A 1139 -11.73 33.59 -11.03
N GLU A 1140 -10.43 33.83 -11.02
CA GLU A 1140 -9.60 33.56 -9.84
C GLU A 1140 -10.04 34.38 -8.61
N SER A 1141 -10.64 35.57 -8.81
CA SER A 1141 -11.24 36.38 -7.75
C SER A 1141 -12.32 35.62 -6.96
N ASP A 1142 -13.15 34.85 -7.66
CA ASP A 1142 -14.30 34.16 -7.08
C ASP A 1142 -13.81 32.93 -6.30
N LEU A 1143 -12.79 32.23 -6.82
CA LEU A 1143 -12.08 31.17 -6.08
C LEU A 1143 -11.40 31.72 -4.81
N ARG A 1144 -10.83 32.94 -4.89
CA ARG A 1144 -10.24 33.61 -3.73
C ARG A 1144 -11.30 34.02 -2.70
N ASP A 1145 -12.53 34.32 -3.12
CA ASP A 1145 -13.65 34.57 -2.21
C ASP A 1145 -14.02 33.29 -1.42
N CYS A 1146 -14.09 32.13 -2.08
CA CYS A 1146 -14.22 30.85 -1.39
C CYS A 1146 -13.07 30.61 -0.39
N GLY A 1147 -11.84 30.89 -0.80
CA GLY A 1147 -10.66 30.76 0.05
C GLY A 1147 -10.60 31.73 1.24
N ARG A 1148 -11.22 32.92 1.12
CA ARG A 1148 -11.40 33.84 2.24
C ARG A 1148 -12.37 33.28 3.27
N LEU A 1149 -13.48 32.68 2.82
CA LEU A 1149 -14.45 32.02 3.68
C LEU A 1149 -13.82 30.86 4.45
N VAL A 1150 -13.11 29.95 3.77
CA VAL A 1150 -12.38 28.83 4.40
C VAL A 1150 -11.44 29.33 5.49
N ARG A 1151 -10.59 30.31 5.15
CA ARG A 1151 -9.59 30.86 6.08
C ARG A 1151 -10.24 31.52 7.30
N PHE A 1152 -11.34 32.24 7.11
CA PHE A 1152 -12.06 32.85 8.21
C PHE A 1152 -12.61 31.78 9.16
N PHE A 1153 -13.40 30.83 8.65
CA PHE A 1153 -14.00 29.79 9.49
C PHE A 1153 -12.94 28.94 10.19
N GLU A 1154 -11.91 28.46 9.50
CA GLU A 1154 -10.82 27.69 10.12
C GLU A 1154 -9.98 28.48 11.15
N SER A 1155 -10.11 29.82 11.20
CA SER A 1155 -9.48 30.67 12.22
C SER A 1155 -10.32 30.85 13.50
N THR A 1156 -11.55 30.31 13.51
CA THR A 1156 -12.51 30.40 14.62
C THR A 1156 -12.77 29.05 15.28
N ASN A 1157 -13.56 29.01 16.36
CA ASN A 1157 -14.13 27.80 16.95
C ASN A 1157 -15.56 27.51 16.45
N PHE A 1158 -15.88 27.82 15.18
CA PHE A 1158 -17.23 27.61 14.62
C PHE A 1158 -17.77 26.19 14.81
N ASN A 1159 -16.89 25.20 14.94
CA ASN A 1159 -17.23 23.79 15.18
C ASN A 1159 -17.83 23.50 16.57
N GLU A 1160 -17.97 24.52 17.41
CA GLU A 1160 -18.66 24.49 18.71
C GLU A 1160 -19.95 25.33 18.68
N MET A 1161 -20.22 26.01 17.56
CA MET A 1161 -21.32 26.95 17.42
C MET A 1161 -22.52 26.36 16.69
N SER A 1162 -23.64 27.09 16.75
CA SER A 1162 -24.89 26.80 16.05
C SER A 1162 -25.52 28.08 15.48
N PRO A 1163 -26.28 28.02 14.37
CA PRO A 1163 -27.00 29.17 13.85
C PRO A 1163 -28.01 29.71 14.88
N ASN A 1164 -28.01 31.03 15.09
CA ASN A 1164 -28.83 31.68 16.09
C ASN A 1164 -29.12 33.16 15.75
N ASP A 1165 -29.78 33.41 14.61
CA ASP A 1165 -30.02 34.77 14.10
C ASP A 1165 -30.91 35.63 15.00
N LYS A 1166 -31.62 35.03 15.95
CA LYS A 1166 -32.37 35.75 16.98
C LYS A 1166 -31.47 36.62 17.85
N LEU A 1167 -30.18 36.28 17.95
CA LEU A 1167 -29.18 37.10 18.64
C LEU A 1167 -28.72 38.28 17.79
N GLY A 1168 -29.10 38.40 16.51
CA GLY A 1168 -28.75 39.55 15.69
C GLY A 1168 -29.39 40.84 16.20
N TYR A 1169 -28.61 41.92 16.27
CA TYR A 1169 -29.08 43.26 16.62
C TYR A 1169 -28.50 44.33 15.68
N ASP A 1170 -29.26 45.41 15.50
CA ASP A 1170 -28.94 46.55 14.62
C ASP A 1170 -28.59 46.09 13.19
N GLY A 1171 -27.35 46.30 12.73
CA GLY A 1171 -26.91 45.95 11.38
C GLY A 1171 -26.50 44.49 11.15
N THR A 1172 -26.60 43.61 12.17
CA THR A 1172 -26.26 42.18 12.05
C THR A 1172 -27.36 41.42 11.33
N LYS A 1173 -26.99 40.63 10.32
CA LYS A 1173 -27.94 39.86 9.53
C LYS A 1173 -28.03 38.39 9.93
N TYR A 1174 -26.89 37.70 10.02
CA TYR A 1174 -26.83 36.30 10.44
C TYR A 1174 -25.87 36.12 11.60
N VAL A 1175 -26.15 35.13 12.46
CA VAL A 1175 -25.34 34.83 13.63
C VAL A 1175 -25.10 33.34 13.77
N LEU A 1176 -23.84 32.96 13.96
CA LEU A 1176 -23.44 31.64 14.44
C LEU A 1176 -22.91 31.84 15.87
N ALA A 1177 -23.40 31.09 16.85
CA ALA A 1177 -23.10 31.35 18.25
C ALA A 1177 -22.89 30.09 19.09
N LEU A 1178 -21.98 30.22 20.05
CA LEU A 1178 -21.93 29.51 21.31
C LEU A 1178 -22.22 30.56 22.41
N PRO A 1179 -23.50 30.76 22.78
CA PRO A 1179 -23.91 31.84 23.66
C PRO A 1179 -23.12 31.88 24.99
N GLY A 1180 -22.72 33.07 25.40
CA GLY A 1180 -21.89 33.32 26.59
C GLY A 1180 -20.39 33.17 26.34
N ASN A 1181 -19.96 32.54 25.25
CA ASN A 1181 -18.56 32.27 24.96
C ASN A 1181 -18.08 32.92 23.67
N SER A 1182 -18.71 32.61 22.53
CA SER A 1182 -18.21 33.06 21.22
C SER A 1182 -19.29 33.17 20.16
N TYR A 1183 -19.09 34.09 19.22
CA TYR A 1183 -20.07 34.48 18.22
C TYR A 1183 -19.38 34.83 16.92
N ILE A 1184 -20.04 34.56 15.80
CA ILE A 1184 -19.73 35.12 14.50
C ILE A 1184 -20.97 35.92 14.09
N ALA A 1185 -20.83 37.22 13.89
CA ALA A 1185 -21.88 38.08 13.37
C ALA A 1185 -21.50 38.53 11.96
N TYR A 1186 -22.42 38.33 11.00
CA TYR A 1186 -22.20 38.67 9.59
C TYR A 1186 -23.26 39.65 9.07
N THR A 1187 -22.85 40.54 8.17
CA THR A 1187 -23.76 41.41 7.43
C THR A 1187 -23.27 41.62 5.99
N PRO A 1188 -24.17 41.52 4.98
CA PRO A 1188 -23.79 41.70 3.58
C PRO A 1188 -23.52 43.17 3.21
N ALA A 1189 -24.07 44.11 4.00
CA ALA A 1189 -23.94 45.55 3.79
C ALA A 1189 -24.30 46.31 5.08
N LEU A 1190 -23.31 46.60 5.92
CA LEU A 1190 -23.52 47.29 7.18
C LEU A 1190 -23.99 48.74 6.94
N LYS A 1191 -25.17 49.07 7.50
CA LYS A 1191 -25.67 50.45 7.66
C LYS A 1191 -25.73 50.73 9.17
N GLY A 1192 -24.82 51.56 9.69
CA GLY A 1192 -24.73 51.84 11.13
C GLY A 1192 -23.74 50.93 11.86
N LYS A 1193 -24.17 50.30 12.96
CA LYS A 1193 -23.32 49.45 13.81
C LYS A 1193 -23.70 47.97 13.69
N ILE A 1194 -22.75 47.09 13.95
CA ILE A 1194 -23.02 45.66 14.09
C ILE A 1194 -23.36 45.39 15.55
N GLY A 1195 -24.33 44.51 15.83
CA GLY A 1195 -24.78 44.28 17.19
C GLY A 1195 -25.24 42.86 17.49
N LEU A 1196 -25.24 42.51 18.77
CA LEU A 1196 -25.78 41.26 19.28
C LEU A 1196 -26.74 41.53 20.45
N ARG A 1197 -27.79 40.73 20.54
CA ARG A 1197 -28.74 40.71 21.66
C ARG A 1197 -28.21 39.85 22.80
N ASP A 1198 -28.68 40.16 24.00
CA ASP A 1198 -28.50 39.33 25.20
C ASP A 1198 -27.03 38.93 25.46
N MET A 1199 -26.11 39.87 25.22
CA MET A 1199 -24.70 39.67 25.53
C MET A 1199 -24.52 39.50 27.05
N THR A 1200 -23.59 38.63 27.43
CA THR A 1200 -23.12 38.54 28.82
C THR A 1200 -22.07 39.61 29.05
N ALA A 1201 -22.11 40.29 30.21
CA ALA A 1201 -21.08 41.27 30.54
C ALA A 1201 -19.71 40.58 30.66
N GLY A 1202 -18.67 41.16 30.07
CA GLY A 1202 -17.34 40.57 30.10
C GLY A 1202 -16.34 41.27 29.19
N THR A 1203 -15.12 40.74 29.18
CA THR A 1203 -14.05 41.18 28.28
C THR A 1203 -13.98 40.24 27.09
N TYR A 1204 -14.03 40.79 25.88
CA TYR A 1204 -14.05 40.04 24.64
C TYR A 1204 -12.91 40.45 23.70
N GLU A 1205 -12.55 39.55 22.79
CA GLU A 1205 -11.70 39.84 21.64
C GLU A 1205 -12.55 39.86 20.37
N PHE A 1206 -12.33 40.89 19.56
CA PHE A 1206 -13.06 41.07 18.31
C PHE A 1206 -12.08 40.92 17.14
N TYR A 1207 -12.39 39.99 16.24
CA TYR A 1207 -11.67 39.75 15.00
C TYR A 1207 -12.57 40.16 13.83
N TRP A 1208 -12.41 41.40 13.40
CA TRP A 1208 -13.14 41.95 12.26
C TRP A 1208 -12.53 41.46 10.97
N PHE A 1209 -13.38 40.99 10.06
CA PHE A 1209 -13.01 40.45 8.76
C PHE A 1209 -13.80 41.16 7.67
N ASP A 1210 -13.07 41.80 6.75
CA ASP A 1210 -13.65 42.32 5.51
C ASP A 1210 -13.83 41.15 4.54
N CYS A 1211 -15.09 40.79 4.25
CA CYS A 1211 -15.40 39.62 3.43
C CYS A 1211 -14.94 39.77 1.98
N VAL A 1212 -14.82 41.00 1.47
CA VAL A 1212 -14.44 41.30 0.08
C VAL A 1212 -12.94 41.31 -0.11
N THR A 1213 -12.19 41.87 0.84
CA THR A 1213 -10.73 42.03 0.70
C THR A 1213 -9.96 40.94 1.43
N GLY A 1214 -10.54 40.35 2.48
CA GLY A 1214 -9.88 39.43 3.40
C GLY A 1214 -9.06 40.13 4.48
N LYS A 1215 -9.14 41.47 4.58
CA LYS A 1215 -8.43 42.24 5.58
C LYS A 1215 -8.99 41.97 6.98
N GLN A 1216 -8.09 41.83 7.95
CA GLN A 1216 -8.42 41.57 9.34
C GLN A 1216 -7.98 42.71 10.26
N VAL A 1217 -8.81 43.02 11.26
CA VAL A 1217 -8.46 43.91 12.36
C VAL A 1217 -8.85 43.23 13.67
N ARG A 1218 -7.88 43.08 14.58
CA ARG A 1218 -8.10 42.57 15.94
C ARG A 1218 -8.26 43.74 16.90
N GLN A 1219 -9.31 43.73 17.70
CA GLN A 1219 -9.43 44.56 18.91
C GLN A 1219 -9.39 43.63 20.12
N ALA A 1220 -8.30 43.70 20.88
CA ALA A 1220 -8.16 42.94 22.11
C ALA A 1220 -8.83 43.70 23.27
N LYS A 1221 -9.39 42.96 24.22
CA LYS A 1221 -9.93 43.49 25.49
C LYS A 1221 -11.04 44.54 25.30
N VAL A 1222 -12.04 44.22 24.51
CA VAL A 1222 -13.27 45.01 24.37
C VAL A 1222 -14.18 44.70 25.56
N ASN A 1223 -14.43 45.68 26.43
CA ASN A 1223 -15.42 45.55 27.49
C ASN A 1223 -16.82 45.61 26.87
N VAL A 1224 -17.63 44.60 27.16
CA VAL A 1224 -19.01 44.47 26.68
C VAL A 1224 -19.92 44.41 27.89
N ASP A 1225 -20.92 45.29 27.94
CA ASP A 1225 -21.95 45.28 28.97
C ASP A 1225 -23.01 44.21 28.69
N ALA A 1226 -23.78 43.84 29.72
CA ALA A 1226 -24.88 42.90 29.55
C ALA A 1226 -26.00 43.48 28.66
N GLY A 1227 -26.75 42.61 27.96
CA GLY A 1227 -27.93 42.99 27.17
C GLY A 1227 -27.63 43.26 25.69
N ASN A 1228 -28.43 44.12 25.05
CA ASN A 1228 -28.28 44.42 23.62
C ASN A 1228 -27.11 45.38 23.38
N GLN A 1229 -26.12 44.96 22.60
CA GLN A 1229 -24.87 45.70 22.40
C GLN A 1229 -24.60 45.98 20.92
N THR A 1230 -23.96 47.11 20.63
CA THR A 1230 -23.59 47.53 19.27
C THR A 1230 -22.19 48.12 19.20
N TRP A 1231 -21.49 47.86 18.10
CA TRP A 1231 -20.11 48.31 17.88
C TRP A 1231 -19.92 48.89 16.49
N SER A 1232 -19.14 49.96 16.41
CA SER A 1232 -18.76 50.56 15.13
C SER A 1232 -17.61 49.75 14.52
N LYS A 1233 -17.68 49.46 13.22
CA LYS A 1233 -16.58 48.78 12.53
C LYS A 1233 -15.29 49.64 12.57
N PRO A 1234 -14.10 49.03 12.69
CA PRO A 1234 -12.83 49.75 12.69
C PRO A 1234 -12.48 50.31 11.31
N ARG A 1235 -11.60 51.33 11.28
CA ARG A 1235 -11.17 51.98 10.04
C ARG A 1235 -10.53 50.97 9.08
N GLY A 1236 -10.99 50.98 7.83
CA GLY A 1236 -10.43 50.17 6.77
C GLY A 1236 -10.96 48.73 6.69
N ILE A 1237 -12.05 48.40 7.39
CA ILE A 1237 -12.93 47.26 7.11
C ILE A 1237 -14.09 47.75 6.23
N GLY A 1238 -14.44 47.01 5.18
CA GLY A 1238 -15.57 47.27 4.26
C GLY A 1238 -16.95 47.16 4.91
N ASN A 1239 -18.02 47.28 4.13
CA ASN A 1239 -19.40 47.16 4.62
C ASN A 1239 -19.94 45.73 4.57
N GLU A 1240 -19.39 44.87 3.72
CA GLU A 1240 -19.63 43.43 3.78
C GLU A 1240 -18.58 42.83 4.71
N LEU A 1241 -18.99 42.46 5.92
CA LEU A 1241 -18.06 42.06 6.97
C LEU A 1241 -18.62 40.95 7.86
N ALA A 1242 -17.70 40.22 8.47
CA ALA A 1242 -17.95 39.34 9.60
C ALA A 1242 -17.10 39.78 10.79
N VAL A 1243 -17.61 39.57 12.00
CA VAL A 1243 -16.82 39.75 13.22
C VAL A 1243 -16.91 38.49 14.06
N TYR A 1244 -15.77 37.90 14.37
CA TYR A 1244 -15.65 36.83 15.34
C TYR A 1244 -15.38 37.44 16.71
N ILE A 1245 -16.31 37.25 17.64
CA ILE A 1245 -16.30 37.79 19.00
C ILE A 1245 -16.11 36.61 19.94
N ARG A 1246 -15.03 36.62 20.73
CA ARG A 1246 -14.72 35.53 21.68
C ARG A 1246 -14.44 36.10 23.05
N CYS A 1247 -14.99 35.48 24.09
CA CYS A 1247 -14.65 35.82 25.47
C CYS A 1247 -13.13 35.68 25.66
N ALA A 1248 -12.49 36.70 26.22
CA ALA A 1248 -11.09 36.63 26.61
C ALA A 1248 -11.06 35.82 27.92
N GLU A 1249 -10.48 34.61 27.90
CA GLU A 1249 -10.20 33.89 29.14
C GLU A 1249 -9.34 34.77 30.06
N GLU A 1250 -9.66 34.79 31.35
CA GLU A 1250 -8.89 35.51 32.39
C GLU A 1250 -7.43 35.06 32.47
#